data_AF-A0A7Z9SE66-F1
#
_entry.id   AF-A0A7Z9SE66-F1
#
_cell.length_a   1.000
_cell.length_b   1.000
_cell.length_c   1.000
_cell.angle_alpha   90.00
_cell.angle_beta   90.00
_cell.angle_gamma   90.00
#
_symmetry.space_group_name_H-M   'P 1'
#
loop_
_entity.id
_entity.type
_entity.pdbx_description
1 polymer ?
#
loop_
_entity_poly.entity_id
_entity_poly.type
_entity_poly.pdbx_seq_one_letter_code
_entity_poly.pdbx_strand_id
1 'polypeptide(L)'
;MNYPKNATLLLLVSLILALVYLDSDKSEFGEMPVPTEIIQKKKDRKQFKKDRKEWLENMHRTAPGVNWKKMDQQTRQKKIAQKTEIRKNLQTRGLLSHDINTIEITTTIQYVPGQWFERGSNNLAGRIRTADVDFENDQIYCASSGGNIWRGNMDGTAWVSLNDYFQITGIHLLKNIGYNGNNRLIMVNGKQCYRSNNEGLIIEDAEGLESFQSWGWIFRGIVKNDTQQSIYLGIVEWDYTIWTYLPSIYKSTDGGESFTRILELTSQNGFTVGTSHFDIWAAPVHGGNVYVLNDGKCYILSPNDDLMFVGEFSPTESGSNILIGGVDNEQVFLHCRIGSQLYSSDDGGNSWQAGGTLPTGTFTINSFECAPNDPNKLVIGNVDGYFSINGGSTWNLINHWWEYYSLPETKLHADLPEFNYFIDPETDEEFQLISSDGGLYISYDHFNSVQNISLSGLGVSQYYSTYTARNEPHHVFAGSQDQGFQRHLSDGAYEGILDFEQTISGDYGHIISGDGGTSLWTDYPGFALYYPDIANYDGYSTWDFQGSGYLWLPPLMIDPYQPNVSYVGGGGISSQHHMVKITYSNNNIIAQDMSYTFDDRISAMAWSPVTNHHWYVSTENGKFYYSTTMGQNFTQTSSFTGPESHYFYGSTILPSPADHQRVYIGGSGYSNPAVYLSTDGGETFSSFDQGLPNTLVYELACLPDESIIFAAT
;
A
#
# COMPACT_ATOMS: atom_id res chain seq x y z
N MET A 1 51.50 20.92 -50.42
CA MET A 1 50.63 21.60 -49.44
C MET A 1 50.18 20.55 -48.44
N ASN A 2 50.84 20.53 -47.28
CA ASN A 2 50.56 19.58 -46.22
C ASN A 2 49.37 20.10 -45.40
N TYR A 3 48.20 19.49 -45.56
CA TYR A 3 47.14 19.64 -44.57
C TYR A 3 47.63 18.97 -43.27
N PRO A 4 47.63 19.67 -42.12
CA PRO A 4 48.11 19.09 -40.88
C PRO A 4 47.13 18.00 -40.43
N LYS A 5 47.64 16.80 -40.16
CA LYS A 5 46.89 15.67 -39.57
C LYS A 5 46.14 16.02 -38.28
N ASN A 6 46.45 17.17 -37.67
CA ASN A 6 45.78 17.68 -36.48
C ASN A 6 44.44 18.35 -36.79
N ALA A 7 44.20 18.85 -38.01
CA ALA A 7 42.93 19.50 -38.35
C ALA A 7 41.77 18.49 -38.44
N THR A 8 42.03 17.28 -38.96
CA THR A 8 41.02 16.21 -39.03
C THR A 8 40.72 15.60 -37.66
N LEU A 9 41.72 15.53 -36.77
CA LEU A 9 41.53 15.07 -35.40
C LEU A 9 40.77 16.10 -34.56
N LEU A 10 41.07 17.40 -34.72
CA LEU A 10 40.30 18.47 -34.10
C LEU A 10 38.86 18.52 -34.60
N LEU A 11 38.61 18.26 -35.89
CA LEU A 11 37.26 18.19 -36.44
C LEU A 11 36.47 16.98 -35.91
N LEU A 12 37.13 15.82 -35.75
CA LEU A 12 36.51 14.62 -35.18
C LEU A 12 36.22 14.78 -33.68
N VAL A 13 37.15 15.38 -32.93
CA VAL A 13 36.97 15.68 -31.51
C VAL A 13 35.90 16.76 -31.30
N SER A 14 35.79 17.75 -32.19
CA SER A 14 34.68 18.71 -32.15
C SER A 14 33.35 18.11 -32.57
N LEU A 15 33.33 17.11 -33.47
CA LEU A 15 32.10 16.38 -33.84
C LEU A 15 31.64 15.45 -32.72
N ILE A 16 32.58 14.78 -32.04
CA ILE A 16 32.31 13.94 -30.86
C ILE A 16 31.89 14.82 -29.67
N LEU A 17 32.54 15.96 -29.44
CA LEU A 17 32.12 16.94 -28.42
C LEU A 17 30.77 17.58 -28.77
N ALA A 18 30.46 17.81 -30.06
CA ALA A 18 29.14 18.29 -30.48
C ALA A 18 28.06 17.20 -30.37
N LEU A 19 28.39 15.93 -30.58
CA LEU A 19 27.49 14.80 -30.31
C LEU A 19 27.27 14.59 -28.79
N VAL A 20 28.30 14.82 -27.97
CA VAL A 20 28.21 14.81 -26.49
C VAL A 20 27.50 16.07 -25.93
N TYR A 21 27.48 17.19 -26.67
CA TYR A 21 26.70 18.39 -26.30
C TYR A 21 25.29 18.42 -26.91
N LEU A 22 25.01 17.55 -27.89
CA LEU A 22 23.68 17.29 -28.44
C LEU A 22 23.00 16.09 -27.77
N ASP A 23 23.69 15.40 -26.87
CA ASP A 23 23.08 14.50 -25.89
C ASP A 23 22.48 15.34 -24.75
N SER A 24 21.53 16.19 -25.12
CA SER A 24 20.49 16.53 -24.17
C SER A 24 19.61 15.29 -24.08
N ASP A 25 19.73 14.57 -22.97
CA ASP A 25 18.63 13.81 -22.36
C ASP A 25 17.43 14.75 -22.14
N LYS A 26 16.85 15.22 -23.23
CA LYS A 26 15.44 15.50 -23.34
C LYS A 26 14.88 14.22 -23.88
N SER A 27 14.58 13.30 -22.99
CA SER A 27 13.63 12.25 -23.26
C SER A 27 12.48 12.85 -24.08
N GLU A 28 12.11 12.21 -25.18
CA GLU A 28 10.81 12.42 -25.85
C GLU A 28 9.62 12.06 -24.96
N PHE A 29 9.86 11.81 -23.67
CA PHE A 29 8.89 11.75 -22.61
C PHE A 29 8.95 13.08 -21.86
N GLY A 30 7.87 13.88 -21.95
CA GLY A 30 7.67 15.00 -21.04
C GLY A 30 7.92 14.54 -19.61
N GLU A 31 8.61 15.36 -18.81
CA GLU A 31 8.97 15.08 -17.41
C GLU A 31 7.79 14.45 -16.66
N MET A 32 7.74 13.12 -16.61
CA MET A 32 6.75 12.40 -15.83
C MET A 32 7.09 12.70 -14.37
N PRO A 33 6.13 13.19 -13.57
CA PRO A 33 6.39 13.54 -12.18
C PRO A 33 6.89 12.30 -11.44
N VAL A 34 8.07 12.41 -10.81
CA VAL A 34 8.69 11.34 -10.05
C VAL A 34 7.85 11.07 -8.80
N PRO A 35 7.50 9.81 -8.49
CA PRO A 35 6.80 9.45 -7.26
C PRO A 35 7.42 10.09 -6.01
N THR A 36 6.56 10.62 -5.16
CA THR A 36 6.90 11.53 -4.05
C THR A 36 7.94 10.95 -3.08
N GLU A 37 7.93 9.63 -2.91
CA GLU A 37 8.85 8.91 -2.02
C GLU A 37 10.33 9.05 -2.40
N ILE A 38 10.65 9.24 -3.69
CA ILE A 38 12.01 9.13 -4.21
C ILE A 38 12.73 10.49 -4.21
N ILE A 39 12.00 11.59 -4.47
CA ILE A 39 12.55 12.95 -4.38
C ILE A 39 12.90 13.30 -2.92
N GLN A 40 12.07 12.90 -1.96
CA GLN A 40 12.20 13.35 -0.56
C GLN A 40 13.14 12.49 0.30
N LYS A 41 13.35 11.21 -0.04
CA LYS A 41 14.36 10.33 0.62
C LYS A 41 15.78 10.90 0.54
N LYS A 42 16.08 11.80 -0.41
CA LYS A 42 17.40 12.43 -0.56
C LYS A 42 17.67 13.64 0.36
N LYS A 43 16.65 14.28 0.96
CA LYS A 43 16.85 15.57 1.66
C LYS A 43 16.86 15.54 3.20
N ASP A 44 16.10 14.68 3.90
CA ASP A 44 16.25 14.58 5.36
C ASP A 44 15.54 13.37 6.02
N ARG A 45 16.24 12.24 6.18
CA ARG A 45 15.69 10.97 6.69
C ARG A 45 15.16 11.04 8.14
N LYS A 46 15.67 11.96 8.96
CA LYS A 46 15.25 12.12 10.37
C LYS A 46 13.99 12.96 10.51
N GLN A 47 13.86 14.03 9.73
CA GLN A 47 12.64 14.83 9.67
C GLN A 47 11.51 14.00 9.08
N PHE A 48 11.75 13.24 8.01
CA PHE A 48 10.76 12.34 7.42
C PHE A 48 10.22 11.26 8.37
N LYS A 49 11.06 10.66 9.23
CA LYS A 49 10.58 9.69 10.23
C LYS A 49 9.72 10.35 11.32
N LYS A 50 10.02 11.61 11.67
CA LYS A 50 9.24 12.40 12.62
C LYS A 50 7.93 12.85 11.99
N ASP A 51 7.99 13.41 10.78
CA ASP A 51 6.84 13.78 9.96
C ASP A 51 5.95 12.57 9.76
N ARG A 52 6.49 11.39 9.40
CA ARG A 52 5.75 10.12 9.28
C ARG A 52 5.11 9.65 10.60
N LYS A 53 5.69 9.95 11.77
CA LYS A 53 5.05 9.58 13.05
C LYS A 53 3.93 10.56 13.42
N GLU A 54 4.20 11.86 13.30
CA GLU A 54 3.20 12.93 13.46
C GLU A 54 2.07 12.80 12.40
N TRP A 55 2.40 12.28 11.21
CA TRP A 55 1.53 11.93 10.08
C TRP A 55 0.58 10.77 10.38
N LEU A 56 1.07 9.66 10.95
CA LEU A 56 0.20 8.54 11.37
C LEU A 56 -0.78 8.97 12.47
N GLU A 57 -0.38 9.92 13.32
CA GLU A 57 -1.20 10.45 14.40
C GLU A 57 -2.21 11.50 13.89
N ASN A 58 -1.86 12.30 12.87
CA ASN A 58 -2.73 13.32 12.26
C ASN A 58 -3.75 12.76 11.24
N MET A 59 -3.56 11.53 10.77
CA MET A 59 -4.45 10.87 9.81
C MET A 59 -5.85 10.61 10.39
N HIS A 60 -5.91 10.20 11.66
CA HIS A 60 -7.14 9.85 12.38
C HIS A 60 -7.16 10.64 13.69
N ARG A 61 -7.49 11.93 13.61
CA ARG A 61 -7.42 12.80 14.78
C ARG A 61 -8.44 12.41 15.84
N THR A 62 -8.01 12.43 17.10
CA THR A 62 -8.81 11.98 18.24
C THR A 62 -8.60 12.88 19.45
N ALA A 63 -9.57 12.90 20.36
CA ALA A 63 -9.38 13.49 21.69
C ALA A 63 -8.20 12.82 22.44
N PRO A 64 -7.49 13.57 23.32
CA PRO A 64 -6.38 13.01 24.10
C PRO A 64 -6.76 11.71 24.83
N GLY A 65 -5.97 10.66 24.63
CA GLY A 65 -6.18 9.35 25.28
C GLY A 65 -7.11 8.38 24.52
N VAL A 66 -7.73 8.81 23.42
CA VAL A 66 -8.49 7.93 22.52
C VAL A 66 -7.54 7.23 21.55
N ASN A 67 -7.70 5.92 21.36
CA ASN A 67 -6.90 5.12 20.45
C ASN A 67 -7.78 4.63 19.29
N TRP A 68 -7.83 5.41 18.20
CA TRP A 68 -8.64 5.10 17.02
C TRP A 68 -8.29 3.73 16.42
N LYS A 69 -7.00 3.33 16.40
CA LYS A 69 -6.57 2.03 15.86
C LYS A 69 -7.26 0.90 16.59
N LYS A 70 -7.35 1.01 17.92
CA LYS A 70 -8.04 0.03 18.76
C LYS A 70 -9.55 0.03 18.50
N MET A 71 -10.15 1.21 18.27
CA MET A 71 -11.59 1.33 17.97
C MET A 71 -11.94 0.70 16.62
N ASP A 72 -11.17 0.99 15.58
CA ASP A 72 -11.33 0.38 14.26
C ASP A 72 -11.09 -1.13 14.32
N GLN A 73 -10.03 -1.56 15.02
CA GLN A 73 -9.75 -2.98 15.24
C GLN A 73 -10.93 -3.68 15.92
N GLN A 74 -11.48 -3.12 17.00
CA GLN A 74 -12.63 -3.69 17.71
C GLN A 74 -13.89 -3.75 16.83
N THR A 75 -14.15 -2.69 16.07
CA THR A 75 -15.30 -2.63 15.15
C THR A 75 -15.18 -3.68 14.06
N ARG A 76 -14.01 -3.78 13.43
CA ARG A 76 -13.71 -4.79 12.40
C ARG A 76 -13.82 -6.19 12.96
N GLN A 77 -13.18 -6.47 14.10
CA GLN A 77 -13.26 -7.78 14.78
C GLN A 77 -14.71 -8.19 15.08
N LYS A 78 -15.55 -7.26 15.57
CA LYS A 78 -16.96 -7.54 15.83
C LYS A 78 -17.72 -7.88 14.54
N LYS A 79 -17.53 -7.11 13.46
CA LYS A 79 -18.16 -7.35 12.16
C LYS A 79 -17.70 -8.67 11.54
N ILE A 80 -16.41 -8.95 11.59
CA ILE A 80 -15.79 -10.19 11.13
C ILE A 80 -16.34 -11.38 11.92
N ALA A 81 -16.34 -11.34 13.25
CA ALA A 81 -16.86 -12.43 14.07
C ALA A 81 -18.33 -12.76 13.74
N GLN A 82 -19.17 -11.73 13.57
CA GLN A 82 -20.57 -11.90 13.13
C GLN A 82 -20.67 -12.56 11.75
N LYS A 83 -19.87 -12.10 10.77
CA LYS A 83 -19.86 -12.68 9.41
C LYS A 83 -19.30 -14.10 9.38
N THR A 84 -18.24 -14.38 10.14
CA THR A 84 -17.66 -15.72 10.29
C THR A 84 -18.67 -16.71 10.86
N GLU A 85 -19.45 -16.31 11.89
CA GLU A 85 -20.49 -17.18 12.45
C GLU A 85 -21.60 -17.47 11.43
N ILE A 86 -22.04 -16.47 10.66
CA ILE A 86 -23.01 -16.69 9.57
C ILE A 86 -22.44 -17.66 8.53
N ARG A 87 -21.18 -17.49 8.12
CA ARG A 87 -20.50 -18.37 7.15
C ARG A 87 -20.36 -19.80 7.68
N LYS A 88 -19.97 -19.99 8.95
CA LYS A 88 -19.95 -21.32 9.61
C LYS A 88 -21.32 -22.00 9.56
N ASN A 89 -22.40 -21.26 9.84
CA ASN A 89 -23.76 -21.77 9.72
C ASN A 89 -24.20 -22.10 8.29
N LEU A 90 -23.71 -21.36 7.28
CA LEU A 90 -23.94 -21.70 5.87
C LEU A 90 -23.16 -22.94 5.44
N GLN A 91 -21.93 -23.09 5.93
CA GLN A 91 -21.08 -24.25 5.66
C GLN A 91 -21.72 -25.54 6.19
N THR A 92 -22.24 -25.54 7.43
CA THR A 92 -22.92 -26.71 8.01
C THR A 92 -24.18 -27.12 7.23
N ARG A 93 -24.77 -26.19 6.47
CA ARG A 93 -25.92 -26.43 5.59
C ARG A 93 -25.54 -26.79 4.16
N GLY A 94 -24.26 -26.77 3.80
CA GLY A 94 -23.77 -26.99 2.43
C GLY A 94 -24.11 -25.84 1.47
N LEU A 95 -24.27 -24.62 1.98
CA LEU A 95 -24.69 -23.44 1.21
C LEU A 95 -23.57 -22.38 1.07
N LEU A 96 -22.35 -22.68 1.56
CA LEU A 96 -21.21 -21.79 1.45
C LEU A 96 -20.33 -22.22 0.28
N SER A 97 -20.12 -21.33 -0.69
CA SER A 97 -19.23 -21.55 -1.84
C SER A 97 -18.75 -20.21 -2.40
N HIS A 98 -17.66 -20.22 -3.16
CA HIS A 98 -17.20 -19.06 -3.92
C HIS A 98 -18.13 -18.71 -5.11
N ASP A 99 -18.81 -19.71 -5.69
CA ASP A 99 -19.67 -19.54 -6.87
C ASP A 99 -21.06 -18.94 -6.56
N ILE A 100 -21.49 -19.01 -5.30
CA ILE A 100 -22.72 -18.33 -4.87
C ILE A 100 -22.36 -16.86 -4.74
N ASN A 101 -22.71 -16.09 -5.77
CA ASN A 101 -22.75 -14.64 -5.72
C ASN A 101 -23.28 -14.22 -4.35
N THR A 102 -22.50 -13.40 -3.65
CA THR A 102 -22.77 -12.80 -2.33
C THR A 102 -24.18 -12.19 -2.19
N ILE A 103 -24.87 -11.99 -3.31
CA ILE A 103 -26.28 -11.59 -3.50
C ILE A 103 -27.26 -12.32 -2.56
N GLU A 104 -27.13 -13.64 -2.31
CA GLU A 104 -28.06 -14.34 -1.39
C GLU A 104 -27.72 -14.16 0.09
N ILE A 105 -26.51 -13.72 0.44
CA ILE A 105 -26.09 -13.53 1.84
C ILE A 105 -26.35 -12.08 2.31
N THR A 106 -26.52 -11.13 1.39
CA THR A 106 -26.85 -9.73 1.70
C THR A 106 -28.33 -9.51 2.03
N THR A 107 -29.23 -10.44 1.71
CA THR A 107 -30.68 -10.27 1.91
C THR A 107 -31.13 -10.26 3.37
N THR A 108 -30.25 -10.47 4.35
CA THR A 108 -30.60 -10.46 5.78
C THR A 108 -30.27 -9.16 6.54
N ILE A 109 -29.82 -8.08 5.88
CA ILE A 109 -29.68 -6.77 6.52
C ILE A 109 -30.65 -5.78 5.85
N GLN A 110 -31.71 -5.48 6.60
CA GLN A 110 -32.80 -4.54 6.37
C GLN A 110 -32.43 -3.24 5.59
N TYR A 111 -33.25 -2.95 4.55
CA TYR A 111 -33.61 -1.63 3.98
C TYR A 111 -32.66 -0.83 3.05
N VAL A 112 -31.71 -1.43 2.34
CA VAL A 112 -31.12 -0.77 1.15
C VAL A 112 -31.56 -1.50 -0.13
N PRO A 113 -32.51 -0.96 -0.92
CA PRO A 113 -32.88 -1.56 -2.20
C PRO A 113 -31.74 -1.36 -3.21
N GLY A 114 -31.08 -2.42 -3.63
CA GLY A 114 -30.05 -2.33 -4.68
C GLY A 114 -29.07 -3.49 -4.71
N GLN A 115 -28.19 -3.47 -5.72
CA GLN A 115 -27.05 -4.37 -5.87
C GLN A 115 -25.78 -3.55 -5.95
N TRP A 116 -24.70 -4.05 -5.34
CA TRP A 116 -23.37 -3.45 -5.47
C TRP A 116 -22.64 -4.10 -6.64
N PHE A 117 -22.03 -3.27 -7.49
CA PHE A 117 -21.15 -3.70 -8.55
C PHE A 117 -19.81 -2.99 -8.37
N GLU A 118 -18.73 -3.76 -8.44
CA GLU A 118 -17.38 -3.22 -8.42
C GLU A 118 -17.08 -2.47 -9.73
N ARG A 119 -16.36 -1.34 -9.61
CA ARG A 119 -15.96 -0.46 -10.71
C ARG A 119 -14.48 -0.10 -10.69
N GLY A 120 -13.70 -0.64 -9.75
CA GLY A 120 -12.26 -0.42 -9.70
C GLY A 120 -11.54 -1.00 -10.91
N SER A 121 -10.29 -0.61 -11.14
CA SER A 121 -9.48 -1.18 -12.21
C SER A 121 -9.20 -2.66 -11.96
N ASN A 122 -9.32 -3.46 -13.03
CA ASN A 122 -8.86 -4.84 -13.05
C ASN A 122 -7.56 -5.05 -13.84
N ASN A 123 -7.06 -4.00 -14.49
CA ASN A 123 -5.95 -4.05 -15.43
C ASN A 123 -4.74 -3.21 -15.00
N LEU A 124 -4.83 -2.55 -13.85
CA LEU A 124 -3.76 -1.79 -13.25
C LEU A 124 -3.39 -2.42 -11.91
N ALA A 125 -2.15 -2.87 -11.87
CA ALA A 125 -1.59 -3.60 -10.75
C ALA A 125 -1.43 -2.71 -9.51
N GLY A 126 -1.14 -3.32 -8.38
CA GLY A 126 -0.97 -2.65 -7.09
C GLY A 126 -0.14 -3.52 -6.16
N ARG A 127 0.18 -3.02 -4.96
CA ARG A 127 1.16 -3.67 -4.09
C ARG A 127 0.76 -5.08 -3.67
N ILE A 128 1.55 -6.05 -4.14
CA ILE A 128 1.56 -7.43 -3.65
C ILE A 128 2.63 -7.54 -2.56
N ARG A 129 2.29 -8.24 -1.48
CA ARG A 129 3.12 -8.34 -0.27
C ARG A 129 3.97 -9.61 -0.27
N THR A 130 3.36 -10.71 -0.68
CA THR A 130 3.92 -12.05 -0.68
C THR A 130 3.07 -12.99 -1.53
N ALA A 131 3.65 -14.07 -2.03
CA ALA A 131 2.97 -15.09 -2.83
C ALA A 131 3.47 -16.50 -2.55
N ASP A 132 2.64 -17.50 -2.85
CA ASP A 132 2.96 -18.92 -2.76
C ASP A 132 2.36 -19.69 -3.94
N VAL A 133 2.88 -20.88 -4.22
CA VAL A 133 2.48 -21.70 -5.36
C VAL A 133 1.88 -23.02 -4.89
N ASP A 134 0.75 -23.38 -5.47
CA ASP A 134 0.14 -24.71 -5.39
C ASP A 134 0.43 -25.45 -6.69
N PHE A 135 1.50 -26.23 -6.68
CA PHE A 135 1.95 -27.01 -7.83
C PHE A 135 0.98 -28.10 -8.23
N GLU A 136 0.18 -28.65 -7.30
CA GLU A 136 -0.76 -29.73 -7.63
C GLU A 136 -1.93 -29.24 -8.50
N ASN A 137 -2.23 -27.94 -8.44
CA ASN A 137 -3.37 -27.33 -9.13
C ASN A 137 -2.96 -26.25 -10.13
N ASP A 138 -1.67 -26.04 -10.38
CA ASP A 138 -1.13 -24.97 -11.23
C ASP A 138 -1.63 -23.57 -10.84
N GLN A 139 -1.62 -23.28 -9.54
CA GLN A 139 -2.20 -22.05 -8.98
C GLN A 139 -1.19 -21.23 -8.18
N ILE A 140 -1.37 -19.90 -8.23
CA ILE A 140 -0.66 -18.93 -7.40
C ILE A 140 -1.64 -18.36 -6.39
N TYR A 141 -1.20 -18.29 -5.14
CA TYR A 141 -1.85 -17.50 -4.08
C TYR A 141 -1.02 -16.26 -3.79
N CYS A 142 -1.64 -15.09 -3.68
CA CYS A 142 -0.92 -13.87 -3.30
C CYS A 142 -1.72 -13.00 -2.32
N ALA A 143 -1.00 -12.22 -1.50
CA ALA A 143 -1.59 -11.29 -0.55
C ALA A 143 -1.39 -9.84 -1.00
N SER A 144 -2.48 -9.10 -1.17
CA SER A 144 -2.42 -7.67 -1.50
C SER A 144 -2.25 -6.80 -0.25
N SER A 145 -1.76 -5.56 -0.44
CA SER A 145 -1.68 -4.60 0.66
C SER A 145 -3.05 -4.13 1.18
N GLY A 146 -4.09 -4.26 0.35
CA GLY A 146 -5.48 -4.09 0.76
C GLY A 146 -5.95 -5.13 1.78
N GLY A 147 -5.20 -6.22 1.93
CA GLY A 147 -5.46 -7.30 2.89
C GLY A 147 -6.33 -8.43 2.33
N ASN A 148 -6.45 -8.49 1.00
CA ASN A 148 -7.10 -9.58 0.28
C ASN A 148 -6.09 -10.68 -0.06
N ILE A 149 -6.53 -11.93 0.00
CA ILE A 149 -5.86 -13.08 -0.57
C ILE A 149 -6.49 -13.33 -1.93
N TRP A 150 -5.65 -13.50 -2.94
CA TRP A 150 -6.06 -13.80 -4.29
C TRP A 150 -5.51 -15.15 -4.70
N ARG A 151 -6.25 -15.81 -5.61
CA ARG A 151 -5.80 -17.02 -6.29
C ARG A 151 -5.96 -16.83 -7.79
N GLY A 152 -4.94 -17.20 -8.56
CA GLY A 152 -4.95 -17.18 -10.03
C GLY A 152 -4.15 -18.34 -10.60
N ASN A 153 -4.15 -18.48 -11.92
CA ASN A 153 -3.33 -19.46 -12.63
C ASN A 153 -1.87 -18.98 -12.72
N MET A 154 -0.94 -19.89 -13.00
CA MET A 154 0.48 -19.58 -13.19
C MET A 154 0.76 -18.53 -14.29
N ASP A 155 -0.12 -18.42 -15.28
CA ASP A 155 -0.01 -17.45 -16.39
C ASP A 155 -0.60 -16.07 -16.07
N GLY A 156 -1.09 -15.85 -14.84
CA GLY A 156 -1.70 -14.59 -14.44
C GLY A 156 -3.17 -14.44 -14.85
N THR A 157 -3.85 -15.52 -15.23
CA THR A 157 -5.28 -15.49 -15.55
C THR A 157 -6.14 -15.98 -14.37
N ALA A 158 -7.45 -15.76 -14.46
CA ALA A 158 -8.46 -16.28 -13.53
C ALA A 158 -8.26 -15.89 -12.05
N TRP A 159 -7.74 -14.68 -11.81
CA TRP A 159 -7.64 -14.11 -10.46
C TRP A 159 -9.00 -13.98 -9.79
N VAL A 160 -9.09 -14.43 -8.54
CA VAL A 160 -10.29 -14.33 -7.67
C VAL A 160 -9.88 -13.94 -6.25
N SER A 161 -10.58 -12.98 -5.66
CA SER A 161 -10.42 -12.61 -4.24
C SER A 161 -11.13 -13.63 -3.35
N LEU A 162 -10.44 -14.11 -2.32
CA LEU A 162 -10.89 -15.22 -1.48
C LEU A 162 -11.52 -14.78 -0.15
N ASN A 163 -11.31 -13.52 0.26
CA ASN A 163 -11.61 -13.08 1.63
C ASN A 163 -12.20 -11.67 1.74
N ASP A 164 -13.03 -11.21 0.80
CA ASP A 164 -13.62 -9.85 0.82
C ASP A 164 -14.33 -9.46 2.13
N TYR A 165 -14.80 -10.45 2.90
CA TYR A 165 -15.46 -10.21 4.18
C TYR A 165 -14.50 -10.01 5.37
N PHE A 166 -13.21 -10.34 5.19
CA PHE A 166 -12.20 -10.39 6.24
C PHE A 166 -10.87 -9.82 5.73
N GLN A 167 -10.68 -8.52 5.94
CA GLN A 167 -9.43 -7.85 5.63
C GLN A 167 -8.29 -8.26 6.58
N ILE A 168 -7.17 -8.76 6.02
CA ILE A 168 -5.95 -9.10 6.77
C ILE A 168 -4.78 -8.22 6.28
N THR A 169 -4.56 -7.08 6.93
CA THR A 169 -3.50 -6.17 6.51
C THR A 169 -2.11 -6.65 6.91
N GLY A 170 -1.10 -6.28 6.12
CA GLY A 170 0.31 -6.45 6.48
C GLY A 170 0.79 -7.91 6.50
N ILE A 171 0.19 -8.78 5.69
CA ILE A 171 0.66 -10.16 5.52
C ILE A 171 2.11 -10.14 5.02
N HIS A 172 2.94 -11.00 5.61
CA HIS A 172 4.34 -11.19 5.23
C HIS A 172 4.76 -12.68 5.24
N LEU A 173 3.82 -13.58 5.52
CA LEU A 173 3.93 -15.00 5.18
C LEU A 173 2.56 -15.44 4.65
N LEU A 174 2.54 -16.02 3.46
CA LEU A 174 1.42 -16.75 2.90
C LEU A 174 1.93 -18.13 2.51
N LYS A 175 1.31 -19.19 3.02
CA LYS A 175 1.67 -20.56 2.66
C LYS A 175 0.44 -21.43 2.45
N ASN A 176 0.42 -22.19 1.36
CA ASN A 176 -0.52 -23.28 1.15
C ASN A 176 0.14 -24.61 1.53
N ILE A 177 -0.30 -25.22 2.63
CA ILE A 177 0.32 -26.41 3.18
C ILE A 177 -0.63 -27.60 3.14
N GLY A 178 -0.09 -28.80 2.88
CA GLY A 178 -0.82 -30.05 3.09
C GLY A 178 -0.96 -30.34 4.59
N TYR A 179 -2.18 -30.37 5.10
CA TYR A 179 -2.49 -30.63 6.51
C TYR A 179 -3.71 -31.54 6.67
N ASN A 180 -3.53 -32.67 7.38
CA ASN A 180 -4.57 -33.70 7.57
C ASN A 180 -5.24 -34.17 6.25
N GLY A 181 -4.46 -34.25 5.18
CA GLY A 181 -4.93 -34.70 3.86
C GLY A 181 -5.72 -33.66 3.05
N ASN A 182 -5.71 -32.39 3.45
CA ASN A 182 -6.30 -31.28 2.70
C ASN A 182 -5.31 -30.10 2.61
N ASN A 183 -5.56 -29.17 1.70
CA ASN A 183 -4.84 -27.90 1.62
C ASN A 183 -5.32 -26.92 2.71
N ARG A 184 -4.38 -26.29 3.40
CA ARG A 184 -4.62 -25.26 4.42
C ARG A 184 -3.80 -24.03 4.09
N LEU A 185 -4.48 -22.89 3.97
CA LEU A 185 -3.82 -21.59 3.88
C LEU A 185 -3.39 -21.14 5.27
N ILE A 186 -2.15 -20.69 5.39
CA ILE A 186 -1.56 -20.01 6.55
C ILE A 186 -1.22 -18.59 6.14
N MET A 187 -1.72 -17.60 6.89
CA MET A 187 -1.48 -16.19 6.63
C MET A 187 -0.97 -15.53 7.91
N VAL A 188 0.23 -14.96 7.88
CA VAL A 188 0.81 -14.29 9.05
C VAL A 188 1.03 -12.82 8.76
N ASN A 189 0.55 -11.97 9.68
CA ASN A 189 0.87 -10.56 9.70
C ASN A 189 1.62 -10.20 10.99
N GLY A 190 1.86 -8.91 11.22
CA GLY A 190 2.61 -8.45 12.40
C GLY A 190 1.97 -8.77 13.77
N LYS A 191 0.75 -9.28 13.82
CA LYS A 191 0.00 -9.47 15.08
C LYS A 191 -0.63 -10.84 15.24
N GLN A 192 -0.95 -11.54 14.15
CA GLN A 192 -1.73 -12.77 14.22
C GLN A 192 -1.31 -13.73 13.10
N CYS A 193 -1.47 -15.01 13.39
CA CYS A 193 -1.49 -16.10 12.41
C CYS A 193 -2.96 -16.48 12.16
N TYR A 194 -3.36 -16.51 10.90
CA TYR A 194 -4.68 -16.93 10.46
C TYR A 194 -4.55 -18.22 9.66
N ARG A 195 -5.61 -19.02 9.67
CA ARG A 195 -5.71 -20.23 8.84
C ARG A 195 -7.05 -20.35 8.15
N SER A 196 -7.07 -21.09 7.05
CA SER A 196 -8.29 -21.48 6.36
C SER A 196 -8.14 -22.87 5.74
N ASN A 197 -9.15 -23.73 5.93
CA ASN A 197 -9.24 -25.07 5.32
C ASN A 197 -10.15 -25.10 4.08
N ASN A 198 -10.63 -23.94 3.62
CA ASN A 198 -11.63 -23.83 2.55
C ASN A 198 -11.40 -22.57 1.71
N GLU A 199 -10.13 -22.31 1.37
CA GLU A 199 -9.72 -21.25 0.45
C GLU A 199 -10.27 -19.86 0.80
N GLY A 200 -10.24 -19.46 2.07
CA GLY A 200 -10.63 -18.11 2.51
C GLY A 200 -12.11 -17.94 2.82
N LEU A 201 -12.98 -18.93 2.52
CA LEU A 201 -14.41 -18.85 2.85
C LEU A 201 -14.64 -18.68 4.36
N ILE A 202 -13.83 -19.36 5.18
CA ILE A 202 -13.81 -19.23 6.64
C ILE A 202 -12.35 -19.14 7.09
N ILE A 203 -12.03 -17.99 7.66
CA ILE A 203 -10.72 -17.69 8.25
C ILE A 203 -10.83 -17.74 9.77
N GLU A 204 -9.86 -18.39 10.41
CA GLU A 204 -9.78 -18.57 11.86
C GLU A 204 -8.43 -18.08 12.41
N ASP A 205 -8.48 -17.43 13.57
CA ASP A 205 -7.33 -16.91 14.30
C ASP A 205 -6.63 -18.03 15.07
N ALA A 206 -5.31 -17.96 15.21
CA ALA A 206 -4.55 -18.82 16.11
C ALA A 206 -4.66 -18.37 17.58
N GLU A 207 -4.60 -19.33 18.50
CA GLU A 207 -4.50 -19.09 19.96
C GLU A 207 -3.04 -18.99 20.41
N GLY A 208 -2.79 -18.39 21.58
CA GLY A 208 -1.46 -18.37 22.22
C GLY A 208 -0.54 -17.23 21.77
N LEU A 209 -1.09 -16.23 21.07
CA LEU A 209 -0.38 -15.03 20.59
C LEU A 209 -0.80 -13.76 21.36
N GLU A 210 -1.42 -13.88 22.53
CA GLU A 210 -2.00 -12.75 23.27
C GLU A 210 -0.95 -11.88 23.99
N SER A 211 0.22 -12.44 24.31
CA SER A 211 1.24 -11.81 25.17
C SER A 211 1.79 -10.48 24.62
N PHE A 212 1.97 -10.38 23.30
CA PHE A 212 2.61 -9.25 22.62
C PHE A 212 1.61 -8.34 21.88
N GLN A 213 0.31 -8.59 22.02
CA GLN A 213 -0.72 -7.80 21.32
C GLN A 213 -0.63 -6.32 21.69
N SER A 214 -0.39 -6.02 22.98
CA SER A 214 -0.19 -4.65 23.47
C SER A 214 1.11 -4.02 22.95
N TRP A 215 2.21 -4.79 22.98
CA TRP A 215 3.50 -4.32 22.52
C TRP A 215 4.34 -5.48 21.98
N GLY A 216 4.75 -5.34 20.72
CA GLY A 216 5.48 -6.35 19.98
C GLY A 216 4.85 -6.71 18.65
N TRP A 217 5.55 -7.48 17.84
CA TRP A 217 5.08 -7.91 16.53
C TRP A 217 5.80 -9.17 16.07
N ILE A 218 5.11 -9.94 15.22
CA ILE A 218 5.73 -11.00 14.42
C ILE A 218 6.45 -10.32 13.26
N PHE A 219 7.74 -10.58 13.10
CA PHE A 219 8.52 -10.04 11.98
C PHE A 219 8.97 -11.11 10.99
N ARG A 220 8.99 -12.38 11.41
CA ARG A 220 9.34 -13.53 10.59
C ARG A 220 8.38 -14.67 10.88
N GLY A 221 7.88 -15.31 9.84
CA GLY A 221 7.23 -16.62 9.94
C GLY A 221 7.90 -17.58 8.97
N ILE A 222 8.09 -18.84 9.38
CA ILE A 222 8.58 -19.92 8.52
C ILE A 222 7.74 -21.17 8.73
N VAL A 223 7.51 -21.92 7.66
CA VAL A 223 6.95 -23.26 7.72
C VAL A 223 8.09 -24.24 7.51
N LYS A 224 8.26 -25.15 8.44
CA LYS A 224 9.25 -26.22 8.36
C LYS A 224 8.66 -27.39 7.59
N ASN A 225 9.34 -27.85 6.56
CA ASN A 225 8.93 -29.03 5.82
C ASN A 225 9.18 -30.30 6.65
N ASP A 226 8.24 -30.60 7.54
CA ASP A 226 8.13 -31.86 8.26
C ASP A 226 6.71 -32.40 8.21
N THR A 227 6.52 -33.62 8.71
CA THR A 227 5.21 -34.29 8.67
C THR A 227 4.11 -33.54 9.40
N GLN A 228 4.46 -32.64 10.34
CA GLN A 228 3.50 -31.84 11.10
C GLN A 228 3.26 -30.46 10.46
N GLN A 229 4.04 -30.10 9.43
CA GLN A 229 4.11 -28.76 8.87
C GLN A 229 4.29 -27.71 9.98
N SER A 230 5.29 -27.94 10.85
CA SER A 230 5.52 -27.09 12.03
C SER A 230 5.78 -25.64 11.62
N ILE A 231 5.13 -24.69 12.29
CA ILE A 231 5.22 -23.26 11.99
C ILE A 231 5.99 -22.56 13.11
N TYR A 232 6.98 -21.76 12.75
CA TYR A 232 7.76 -20.96 13.69
C TYR A 232 7.60 -19.48 13.42
N LEU A 233 7.43 -18.70 14.49
CA LEU A 233 7.30 -17.25 14.43
C LEU A 233 8.44 -16.59 15.21
N GLY A 234 9.20 -15.74 14.53
CA GLY A 234 10.11 -14.78 15.15
C GLY A 234 9.33 -13.55 15.62
N ILE A 235 9.34 -13.31 16.92
CA ILE A 235 8.58 -12.25 17.57
C ILE A 235 9.53 -11.31 18.31
N VAL A 236 9.30 -10.01 18.18
CA VAL A 236 9.87 -9.01 19.08
C VAL A 236 8.76 -8.57 20.02
N GLU A 237 8.87 -8.88 21.31
CA GLU A 237 7.94 -8.44 22.35
C GLU A 237 8.66 -7.61 23.43
N TRP A 238 8.03 -7.35 24.59
CA TRP A 238 8.61 -6.53 25.66
C TRP A 238 8.79 -7.33 26.95
N ASP A 239 9.97 -7.25 27.54
CA ASP A 239 10.19 -7.65 28.92
C ASP A 239 9.82 -6.48 29.84
N TYR A 240 8.66 -6.59 30.49
CA TYR A 240 8.15 -5.58 31.42
C TYR A 240 8.90 -5.54 32.76
N THR A 241 9.73 -6.53 33.08
CA THR A 241 10.48 -6.61 34.33
C THR A 241 11.75 -5.78 34.24
N ILE A 242 12.53 -5.95 33.18
CA ILE A 242 13.79 -5.22 32.96
C ILE A 242 13.66 -4.08 31.94
N TRP A 243 12.47 -3.89 31.37
CA TRP A 243 12.11 -2.79 30.47
C TRP A 243 12.96 -2.74 29.19
N THR A 244 13.01 -3.87 28.47
CA THR A 244 13.76 -4.01 27.21
C THR A 244 13.02 -4.90 26.20
N TYR A 245 13.48 -4.91 24.96
CA TYR A 245 12.97 -5.83 23.94
C TYR A 245 13.16 -7.28 24.39
N LEU A 246 12.18 -8.13 24.07
CA LEU A 246 12.24 -9.57 24.27
C LEU A 246 12.06 -10.25 22.92
N PRO A 247 13.15 -10.46 22.17
CA PRO A 247 13.18 -11.40 21.05
C PRO A 247 12.77 -12.81 21.50
N SER A 248 11.83 -13.42 20.79
CA SER A 248 11.29 -14.74 21.14
C SER A 248 10.94 -15.56 19.91
N ILE A 249 10.94 -16.88 20.08
CA ILE A 249 10.47 -17.83 19.07
C ILE A 249 9.21 -18.53 19.61
N TYR A 250 8.16 -18.52 18.80
CA TYR A 250 6.92 -19.25 19.03
C TYR A 250 6.82 -20.39 18.02
N LYS A 251 6.18 -21.49 18.43
CA LYS A 251 6.03 -22.71 17.62
C LYS A 251 4.59 -23.21 17.64
N SER A 252 4.11 -23.66 16.49
CA SER A 252 2.88 -24.43 16.31
C SER A 252 3.22 -25.78 15.68
N THR A 253 2.56 -26.84 16.15
CA THR A 253 2.65 -28.22 15.60
C THR A 253 1.28 -28.78 15.23
N ASP A 254 0.26 -27.93 15.22
CA ASP A 254 -1.15 -28.22 14.95
C ASP A 254 -1.65 -27.45 13.72
N GLY A 255 -0.75 -27.18 12.78
CA GLY A 255 -1.08 -26.47 11.54
C GLY A 255 -1.59 -25.05 11.76
N GLY A 256 -1.05 -24.34 12.76
CA GLY A 256 -1.39 -22.94 13.06
C GLY A 256 -2.67 -22.75 13.87
N GLU A 257 -3.14 -23.77 14.59
CA GLU A 257 -4.29 -23.64 15.51
C GLU A 257 -3.87 -22.94 16.80
N SER A 258 -2.71 -23.29 17.35
CA SER A 258 -2.16 -22.66 18.55
C SER A 258 -0.64 -22.51 18.49
N PHE A 259 -0.13 -21.47 19.16
CA PHE A 259 1.29 -21.21 19.30
C PHE A 259 1.72 -21.20 20.77
N THR A 260 2.91 -21.73 21.03
CA THR A 260 3.56 -21.64 22.35
C THR A 260 4.90 -20.94 22.21
N ARG A 261 5.22 -20.03 23.14
CA ARG A 261 6.56 -19.45 23.24
C ARG A 261 7.53 -20.51 23.73
N ILE A 262 8.48 -20.88 22.89
CA ILE A 262 9.48 -21.91 23.19
C ILE A 262 10.84 -21.33 23.57
N LEU A 263 11.12 -20.08 23.19
CA LEU A 263 12.43 -19.47 23.42
C LEU A 263 12.36 -17.97 23.69
N GLU A 264 13.24 -17.50 24.56
CA GLU A 264 13.52 -16.08 24.83
C GLU A 264 15.02 -15.79 24.64
N LEU A 265 15.36 -14.89 23.73
CA LEU A 265 16.75 -14.51 23.45
C LEU A 265 17.11 -13.28 24.30
N THR A 266 17.37 -13.51 25.59
CA THR A 266 17.71 -12.44 26.54
C THR A 266 19.22 -12.21 26.62
N SER A 267 19.63 -11.04 27.12
CA SER A 267 21.03 -10.75 27.42
C SER A 267 21.62 -11.66 28.50
N GLN A 268 20.78 -12.14 29.43
CA GLN A 268 21.18 -13.11 30.46
C GLN A 268 21.56 -14.46 29.85
N ASN A 269 20.91 -14.82 28.73
CA ASN A 269 21.20 -16.03 27.97
C ASN A 269 22.33 -15.82 26.93
N GLY A 270 22.99 -14.66 26.93
CA GLY A 270 24.15 -14.37 26.08
C GLY A 270 23.83 -13.84 24.68
N PHE A 271 22.59 -13.40 24.45
CA PHE A 271 22.13 -12.85 23.17
C PHE A 271 22.19 -11.33 23.12
N THR A 272 22.44 -10.80 21.93
CA THR A 272 22.27 -9.39 21.62
C THR A 272 20.78 -9.10 21.45
N VAL A 273 20.26 -8.22 22.30
CA VAL A 273 18.84 -7.89 22.37
C VAL A 273 18.52 -6.65 21.54
N GLY A 274 17.44 -6.71 20.75
CA GLY A 274 16.83 -5.55 20.09
C GLY A 274 15.87 -5.98 19.00
N THR A 275 15.47 -5.04 18.13
CA THR A 275 14.37 -5.24 17.17
C THR A 275 14.74 -5.95 15.88
N SER A 276 16.04 -6.13 15.62
CA SER A 276 16.54 -6.63 14.33
C SER A 276 17.86 -7.38 14.45
N HIS A 277 18.17 -7.89 15.65
CA HIS A 277 19.44 -8.57 15.95
C HIS A 277 19.33 -10.09 15.81
N PHE A 278 18.18 -10.62 15.39
CA PHE A 278 18.03 -12.04 15.17
C PHE A 278 17.11 -12.32 13.99
N ASP A 279 17.26 -13.52 13.43
CA ASP A 279 16.37 -14.06 12.42
C ASP A 279 16.34 -15.59 12.51
N ILE A 280 15.31 -16.19 11.91
CA ILE A 280 15.14 -17.64 11.84
C ILE A 280 14.97 -18.08 10.40
N TRP A 281 15.53 -19.26 10.08
CA TRP A 281 15.42 -19.85 8.74
C TRP A 281 15.29 -21.37 8.84
N ALA A 282 14.57 -21.98 7.91
CA ALA A 282 14.54 -23.42 7.70
C ALA A 282 14.42 -23.68 6.20
N ALA A 283 15.01 -24.78 5.72
CA ALA A 283 14.94 -25.11 4.30
C ALA A 283 13.49 -25.43 3.90
N PRO A 284 12.89 -24.68 2.96
CA PRO A 284 11.48 -24.82 2.61
C PRO A 284 11.19 -26.12 1.86
N VAL A 285 12.15 -26.63 1.08
CA VAL A 285 11.96 -27.83 0.23
C VAL A 285 12.56 -29.08 0.88
N HIS A 286 13.81 -29.01 1.34
CA HIS A 286 14.54 -30.21 1.80
C HIS A 286 14.28 -30.59 3.27
N GLY A 287 13.59 -29.73 4.03
CA GLY A 287 13.39 -29.91 5.46
C GLY A 287 14.69 -29.78 6.27
N GLY A 288 14.76 -30.45 7.42
CA GLY A 288 15.95 -30.42 8.28
C GLY A 288 15.81 -29.50 9.49
N ASN A 289 16.87 -28.77 9.82
CA ASN A 289 16.98 -27.98 11.05
C ASN A 289 16.35 -26.59 10.91
N VAL A 290 15.94 -26.00 12.04
CA VAL A 290 15.64 -24.56 12.13
C VAL A 290 16.90 -23.87 12.62
N TYR A 291 17.42 -22.94 11.82
CA TYR A 291 18.56 -22.11 12.14
C TYR A 291 18.13 -20.81 12.80
N VAL A 292 18.93 -20.35 13.75
CA VAL A 292 18.73 -19.08 14.45
C VAL A 292 20.02 -18.29 14.37
N LEU A 293 19.96 -17.07 13.85
CA LEU A 293 21.07 -16.13 13.81
C LEU A 293 20.88 -15.07 14.89
N ASN A 294 21.94 -14.71 15.63
CA ASN A 294 21.96 -13.55 16.51
C ASN A 294 23.31 -12.80 16.41
N ASP A 295 23.32 -11.66 15.71
CA ASP A 295 24.48 -10.77 15.51
C ASP A 295 25.82 -11.50 15.34
N GLY A 296 25.88 -12.40 14.36
CA GLY A 296 27.10 -13.15 14.03
C GLY A 296 27.23 -14.51 14.69
N LYS A 297 26.33 -14.89 15.61
CA LYS A 297 26.26 -16.24 16.19
C LYS A 297 25.16 -17.06 15.53
N CYS A 298 25.48 -18.28 15.12
CA CYS A 298 24.56 -19.21 14.47
C CYS A 298 24.27 -20.41 15.38
N TYR A 299 22.99 -20.79 15.43
CA TYR A 299 22.47 -21.88 16.24
C TYR A 299 21.52 -22.75 15.42
N ILE A 300 21.32 -23.98 15.88
CA ILE A 300 20.24 -24.87 15.46
C ILE A 300 19.27 -25.04 16.62
N LEU A 301 17.98 -24.94 16.36
CA LEU A 301 16.94 -25.31 17.31
C LEU A 301 16.75 -26.83 17.31
N SER A 302 16.98 -27.46 18.45
CA SER A 302 16.83 -28.90 18.62
C SER A 302 15.35 -29.31 18.64
N PRO A 303 15.03 -30.61 18.50
CA PRO A 303 13.65 -31.10 18.62
C PRO A 303 12.99 -30.84 19.98
N ASN A 304 13.79 -30.64 21.05
CA ASN A 304 13.32 -30.30 22.39
C ASN A 304 13.27 -28.78 22.62
N ASP A 305 13.40 -27.99 21.57
CA ASP A 305 13.37 -26.53 21.57
C ASP A 305 14.55 -25.84 22.29
N ASP A 306 15.63 -26.59 22.58
CA ASP A 306 16.91 -26.02 23.03
C ASP A 306 17.75 -25.49 21.86
N LEU A 307 18.47 -24.39 22.04
CA LEU A 307 19.45 -23.89 21.07
C LEU A 307 20.80 -24.61 21.20
N MET A 308 21.25 -25.18 20.09
CA MET A 308 22.58 -25.75 19.91
C MET A 308 23.46 -24.77 19.14
N PHE A 309 24.56 -24.32 19.74
CA PHE A 309 25.53 -23.47 19.06
C PHE A 309 26.20 -24.21 17.90
N VAL A 310 26.32 -23.55 16.75
CA VAL A 310 26.95 -24.09 15.53
C VAL A 310 28.27 -23.40 15.26
N GLY A 311 28.26 -22.08 15.16
CA GLY A 311 29.42 -21.29 14.81
C GLY A 311 29.20 -19.80 15.04
N GLU A 312 30.28 -19.03 14.96
CA GLU A 312 30.22 -17.57 15.07
C GLU A 312 31.23 -16.88 14.15
N PHE A 313 30.95 -15.62 13.86
CA PHE A 313 31.86 -14.69 13.20
C PHE A 313 31.69 -13.29 13.80
N SER A 314 32.64 -12.41 13.53
CA SER A 314 32.62 -11.03 14.01
C SER A 314 32.13 -10.08 12.92
N PRO A 315 30.83 -9.75 12.86
CA PRO A 315 30.34 -8.80 11.89
C PRO A 315 30.92 -7.40 12.15
N THR A 316 31.09 -6.61 11.08
CA THR A 316 31.58 -5.22 11.17
C THR A 316 30.45 -4.24 11.52
N GLU A 317 29.20 -4.66 11.36
CA GLU A 317 27.97 -3.94 11.73
C GLU A 317 27.09 -4.82 12.65
N SER A 318 25.94 -4.30 13.09
CA SER A 318 25.01 -4.98 13.99
C SER A 318 23.57 -4.59 13.68
N GLY A 319 22.63 -5.52 13.89
CA GLY A 319 21.21 -5.35 13.58
C GLY A 319 20.89 -5.45 12.08
N SER A 320 19.61 -5.31 11.72
CA SER A 320 19.09 -5.61 10.37
C SER A 320 19.43 -7.03 9.88
N ASN A 321 19.40 -8.00 10.80
CA ASN A 321 19.76 -9.37 10.52
C ASN A 321 18.72 -10.02 9.62
N ILE A 322 19.18 -10.64 8.54
CA ILE A 322 18.36 -11.48 7.66
C ILE A 322 19.15 -12.75 7.40
N LEU A 323 18.57 -13.91 7.68
CA LEU A 323 19.15 -15.22 7.42
C LEU A 323 18.36 -15.92 6.32
N ILE A 324 19.07 -16.38 5.29
CA ILE A 324 18.55 -17.16 4.17
C ILE A 324 19.49 -18.33 3.89
N GLY A 325 19.08 -19.26 3.04
CA GLY A 325 19.90 -20.41 2.70
C GLY A 325 19.19 -21.39 1.79
N GLY A 326 19.87 -22.50 1.55
CA GLY A 326 19.39 -23.60 0.73
C GLY A 326 20.17 -24.88 1.01
N VAL A 327 19.97 -25.87 0.16
CA VAL A 327 20.70 -27.14 0.20
C VAL A 327 21.25 -27.43 -1.19
N ASP A 328 22.57 -27.45 -1.31
CA ASP A 328 23.26 -27.88 -2.53
C ASP A 328 24.00 -29.19 -2.24
N ASN A 329 23.81 -30.22 -3.06
CA ASN A 329 24.46 -31.52 -2.91
C ASN A 329 24.39 -32.10 -1.48
N GLU A 330 23.19 -32.07 -0.88
CA GLU A 330 22.90 -32.49 0.51
C GLU A 330 23.59 -31.67 1.62
N GLN A 331 24.29 -30.58 1.28
CA GLN A 331 24.89 -29.65 2.23
C GLN A 331 24.06 -28.39 2.36
N VAL A 332 23.77 -28.01 3.61
CA VAL A 332 23.13 -26.73 3.90
C VAL A 332 24.14 -25.61 3.69
N PHE A 333 23.78 -24.61 2.90
CA PHE A 333 24.49 -23.34 2.85
C PHE A 333 23.59 -22.23 3.42
N LEU A 334 24.21 -21.19 3.97
CA LEU A 334 23.54 -20.06 4.58
C LEU A 334 24.16 -18.76 4.07
N HIS A 335 23.33 -17.76 3.83
CA HIS A 335 23.76 -16.38 3.69
C HIS A 335 23.06 -15.54 4.75
N CYS A 336 23.76 -14.54 5.26
CA CYS A 336 23.13 -13.57 6.11
C CYS A 336 23.56 -12.15 5.80
N ARG A 337 22.60 -11.25 5.96
CA ARG A 337 22.83 -9.82 6.00
C ARG A 337 22.92 -9.39 7.46
N ILE A 338 23.95 -8.60 7.80
CA ILE A 338 24.02 -7.85 9.06
C ILE A 338 24.36 -6.41 8.72
N GLY A 339 23.46 -5.48 9.06
CA GLY A 339 23.55 -4.08 8.66
C GLY A 339 23.48 -3.92 7.14
N SER A 340 24.59 -3.50 6.53
CA SER A 340 24.79 -3.41 5.09
C SER A 340 25.66 -4.54 4.50
N GLN A 341 26.13 -5.46 5.33
CA GLN A 341 27.16 -6.44 4.96
C GLN A 341 26.58 -7.84 4.72
N LEU A 342 27.12 -8.53 3.73
CA LEU A 342 26.86 -9.93 3.42
C LEU A 342 27.89 -10.85 4.08
N TYR A 343 27.43 -11.97 4.62
CA TYR A 343 28.25 -13.10 5.05
C TYR A 343 27.66 -14.40 4.53
N SER A 344 28.51 -15.36 4.19
CA SER A 344 28.12 -16.65 3.60
C SER A 344 28.79 -17.81 4.31
N SER A 345 28.12 -18.95 4.39
CA SER A 345 28.61 -20.19 4.96
C SER A 345 28.18 -21.36 4.06
N ASP A 346 29.14 -22.17 3.62
CA ASP A 346 28.89 -23.34 2.78
C ASP A 346 28.83 -24.66 3.59
N ASP A 347 28.86 -24.56 4.92
CA ASP A 347 28.97 -25.70 5.84
C ASP A 347 27.91 -25.67 6.95
N GLY A 348 26.73 -25.13 6.65
CA GLY A 348 25.60 -25.08 7.57
C GLY A 348 25.85 -24.19 8.79
N GLY A 349 26.65 -23.13 8.66
CA GLY A 349 26.88 -22.12 9.69
C GLY A 349 28.08 -22.38 10.61
N ASN A 350 28.91 -23.40 10.33
CA ASN A 350 30.10 -23.71 11.14
C ASN A 350 31.21 -22.68 10.90
N SER A 351 31.41 -22.25 9.65
CA SER A 351 32.36 -21.21 9.27
C SER A 351 31.73 -20.22 8.30
N TRP A 352 32.17 -18.95 8.39
CA TRP A 352 31.58 -17.84 7.64
C TRP A 352 32.65 -17.00 6.93
N GLN A 353 32.30 -16.52 5.75
CA GLN A 353 33.12 -15.64 4.92
C GLN A 353 32.38 -14.32 4.67
N ALA A 354 33.10 -13.20 4.68
CA ALA A 354 32.52 -11.90 4.36
C ALA A 354 32.40 -11.71 2.84
N GLY A 355 31.19 -11.42 2.36
CA GLY A 355 30.90 -11.12 0.94
C GLY A 355 30.99 -9.63 0.59
N GLY A 356 31.11 -8.75 1.58
CA GLY A 356 31.22 -7.29 1.40
C GLY A 356 29.89 -6.55 1.54
N THR A 357 29.85 -5.31 1.05
CA THR A 357 28.66 -4.45 1.16
C THR A 357 27.63 -4.80 0.09
N LEU A 358 26.37 -5.00 0.51
CA LEU A 358 25.23 -5.20 -0.39
C LEU A 358 24.95 -3.93 -1.22
N PRO A 359 24.47 -4.06 -2.48
CA PRO A 359 24.25 -2.92 -3.36
C PRO A 359 23.12 -1.98 -2.89
N THR A 360 22.20 -2.51 -2.07
CA THR A 360 21.06 -1.78 -1.53
C THR A 360 20.65 -2.35 -0.16
N GLY A 361 19.76 -1.64 0.53
CA GLY A 361 19.06 -2.18 1.70
C GLY A 361 17.91 -3.10 1.30
N THR A 362 16.99 -3.39 2.23
CA THR A 362 15.80 -4.19 1.92
C THR A 362 14.51 -3.41 2.13
N PHE A 363 13.48 -3.64 1.30
CA PHE A 363 12.16 -3.02 1.50
C PHE A 363 11.43 -3.67 2.68
N THR A 364 11.35 -5.00 2.69
CA THR A 364 10.99 -5.80 3.87
C THR A 364 12.09 -6.80 4.22
N ILE A 365 11.82 -7.71 5.15
CA ILE A 365 12.76 -8.77 5.51
C ILE A 365 12.77 -9.92 4.46
N ASN A 366 11.75 -10.00 3.59
CA ASN A 366 11.66 -10.99 2.50
C ASN A 366 12.27 -10.45 1.19
N SER A 367 12.82 -9.24 1.18
CA SER A 367 13.45 -8.65 -0.01
C SER A 367 14.92 -9.07 -0.19
N PHE A 368 15.41 -10.06 0.56
CA PHE A 368 16.73 -10.66 0.39
C PHE A 368 16.57 -12.17 0.44
N GLU A 369 16.90 -12.86 -0.65
CA GLU A 369 16.65 -14.29 -0.82
C GLU A 369 17.71 -14.96 -1.72
N CYS A 370 17.81 -16.28 -1.70
CA CYS A 370 18.69 -17.07 -2.53
C CYS A 370 17.97 -18.24 -3.22
N ALA A 371 18.58 -18.76 -4.29
CA ALA A 371 18.13 -20.01 -4.88
C ALA A 371 18.17 -21.14 -3.85
N PRO A 372 17.20 -22.07 -3.86
CA PRO A 372 17.11 -23.12 -2.86
C PRO A 372 18.21 -24.19 -2.99
N ASN A 373 18.88 -24.28 -4.15
CA ASN A 373 19.89 -25.30 -4.46
C ASN A 373 21.18 -24.75 -5.09
N ASP A 374 21.39 -23.43 -5.14
CA ASP A 374 22.62 -22.82 -5.67
C ASP A 374 23.09 -21.64 -4.79
N PRO A 375 24.18 -21.77 -4.02
CA PRO A 375 24.68 -20.71 -3.13
C PRO A 375 25.19 -19.47 -3.89
N ASN A 376 25.38 -19.56 -5.20
CA ASN A 376 25.89 -18.44 -5.99
C ASN A 376 24.79 -17.47 -6.42
N LYS A 377 23.53 -17.92 -6.41
CA LYS A 377 22.36 -17.16 -6.88
C LYS A 377 21.68 -16.45 -5.72
N LEU A 378 21.88 -15.14 -5.65
CA LEU A 378 21.29 -14.26 -4.61
C LEU A 378 20.48 -13.15 -5.25
N VAL A 379 19.49 -12.62 -4.53
CA VAL A 379 18.74 -11.43 -4.92
C VAL A 379 18.48 -10.53 -3.72
N ILE A 380 18.54 -9.21 -3.93
CA ILE A 380 18.18 -8.21 -2.94
C ILE A 380 17.43 -7.05 -3.59
N GLY A 381 16.42 -6.50 -2.91
CA GLY A 381 15.66 -5.36 -3.41
C GLY A 381 15.20 -4.38 -2.35
N ASN A 382 15.15 -3.11 -2.77
CA ASN A 382 14.50 -2.03 -2.03
C ASN A 382 13.58 -1.30 -3.01
N VAL A 383 13.98 -0.09 -3.44
CA VAL A 383 13.36 0.61 -4.59
C VAL A 383 13.68 -0.14 -5.88
N ASP A 384 14.96 -0.38 -6.16
CA ASP A 384 15.44 -1.23 -7.26
C ASP A 384 15.87 -2.61 -6.74
N GLY A 385 15.89 -3.60 -7.64
CA GLY A 385 16.32 -4.97 -7.39
C GLY A 385 17.66 -5.30 -8.05
N TYR A 386 18.46 -6.11 -7.36
CA TYR A 386 19.78 -6.57 -7.82
C TYR A 386 19.93 -8.07 -7.60
N PHE A 387 20.54 -8.77 -8.54
CA PHE A 387 20.85 -10.20 -8.43
C PHE A 387 22.34 -10.49 -8.58
N SER A 388 22.77 -11.62 -8.03
CA SER A 388 24.12 -12.15 -8.14
C SER A 388 24.09 -13.59 -8.67
N ILE A 389 25.17 -13.99 -9.34
CA ILE A 389 25.41 -15.37 -9.81
C ILE A 389 26.78 -15.89 -9.33
N ASN A 390 27.39 -15.23 -8.34
CA ASN A 390 28.70 -15.56 -7.79
C ASN A 390 28.79 -15.28 -6.28
N GLY A 391 27.70 -15.59 -5.57
CA GLY A 391 27.65 -15.57 -4.11
C GLY A 391 27.74 -14.17 -3.52
N GLY A 392 27.31 -13.15 -4.27
CA GLY A 392 27.31 -11.75 -3.86
C GLY A 392 28.62 -11.00 -4.11
N SER A 393 29.60 -11.63 -4.81
CA SER A 393 30.86 -10.97 -5.18
C SER A 393 30.64 -9.80 -6.15
N THR A 394 29.67 -9.95 -7.06
CA THR A 394 29.19 -8.88 -7.95
C THR A 394 27.67 -8.92 -8.04
N TRP A 395 27.07 -7.75 -8.30
CA TRP A 395 25.62 -7.57 -8.39
C TRP A 395 25.25 -6.91 -9.72
N ASN A 396 24.24 -7.44 -10.37
CA ASN A 396 23.62 -6.88 -11.58
C ASN A 396 22.29 -6.25 -11.20
N LEU A 397 22.01 -5.06 -11.73
CA LEU A 397 20.71 -4.43 -11.63
C LEU A 397 19.71 -5.20 -12.52
N ILE A 398 18.50 -5.45 -12.02
CA ILE A 398 17.41 -6.07 -12.81
C ILE A 398 16.88 -5.07 -13.84
N ASN A 399 16.35 -3.94 -13.37
CA ASN A 399 16.03 -2.74 -14.14
C ASN A 399 15.97 -1.55 -13.19
N HIS A 400 15.98 -0.34 -13.74
CA HIS A 400 15.58 0.84 -12.99
C HIS A 400 14.06 0.90 -12.89
N TRP A 401 13.53 1.20 -11.71
CA TRP A 401 12.08 1.21 -11.46
C TRP A 401 11.27 2.10 -12.41
N TRP A 402 11.85 3.20 -12.91
CA TRP A 402 11.14 4.11 -13.83
C TRP A 402 10.94 3.52 -15.22
N GLU A 403 11.65 2.45 -15.59
CA GLU A 403 11.42 1.73 -16.85
C GLU A 403 10.04 1.07 -16.88
N TYR A 404 9.44 0.75 -15.73
CA TYR A 404 8.09 0.19 -15.61
C TYR A 404 7.05 1.00 -16.38
N TYR A 405 7.06 2.32 -16.27
CA TYR A 405 6.02 3.17 -16.84
C TYR A 405 6.00 3.16 -18.38
N SER A 406 7.07 2.71 -19.02
CA SER A 406 7.11 2.49 -20.47
C SER A 406 6.87 1.03 -20.85
N LEU A 407 7.12 0.07 -19.94
CA LEU A 407 7.13 -1.37 -20.20
C LEU A 407 6.58 -2.16 -19.00
N PRO A 408 5.32 -1.94 -18.56
CA PRO A 408 4.79 -2.51 -17.32
C PRO A 408 4.67 -4.04 -17.35
N GLU A 409 4.65 -4.63 -18.55
CA GLU A 409 4.65 -6.08 -18.78
C GLU A 409 6.00 -6.74 -18.47
N THR A 410 7.12 -6.02 -18.61
CA THR A 410 8.47 -6.63 -18.63
C THR A 410 9.51 -5.96 -17.75
N LYS A 411 9.10 -4.97 -16.94
CA LYS A 411 10.00 -4.22 -16.05
C LYS A 411 9.39 -4.15 -14.66
N LEU A 412 10.20 -4.38 -13.63
CA LEU A 412 9.75 -4.28 -12.25
C LEU A 412 9.43 -2.82 -11.89
N HIS A 413 8.32 -2.64 -11.19
CA HIS A 413 8.00 -1.40 -10.49
C HIS A 413 8.93 -1.20 -9.28
N ALA A 414 8.96 0.04 -8.76
CA ALA A 414 9.62 0.37 -7.50
C ALA A 414 9.04 -0.43 -6.32
N ASP A 415 9.83 -0.52 -5.26
CA ASP A 415 9.48 -1.09 -3.97
C ASP A 415 9.13 -2.58 -4.07
N LEU A 416 10.07 -3.42 -3.59
CA LEU A 416 10.08 -4.86 -3.83
C LEU A 416 9.91 -5.64 -2.51
N PRO A 417 8.67 -5.86 -2.03
CA PRO A 417 8.41 -6.56 -0.78
C PRO A 417 9.04 -7.94 -0.64
N GLU A 418 9.07 -8.73 -1.70
CA GLU A 418 9.50 -10.13 -1.64
C GLU A 418 10.03 -10.65 -2.98
N PHE A 419 11.07 -11.46 -2.91
CA PHE A 419 11.48 -12.39 -3.95
C PHE A 419 11.34 -13.80 -3.40
N ASN A 420 10.66 -14.68 -4.13
CA ASN A 420 10.58 -16.10 -3.80
C ASN A 420 11.16 -16.94 -4.93
N TYR A 421 11.91 -17.96 -4.57
CA TYR A 421 12.36 -19.00 -5.49
C TYR A 421 11.51 -20.26 -5.29
N PHE A 422 11.18 -20.89 -6.40
CA PHE A 422 10.41 -22.11 -6.46
C PHE A 422 11.15 -23.11 -7.35
N ILE A 423 11.13 -24.38 -6.95
CA ILE A 423 11.47 -25.49 -7.84
C ILE A 423 10.17 -26.25 -8.05
N ASP A 424 9.77 -26.39 -9.30
CA ASP A 424 8.66 -27.24 -9.67
C ASP A 424 9.00 -28.71 -9.34
N PRO A 425 8.23 -29.38 -8.46
CA PRO A 425 8.55 -30.74 -8.03
C PRO A 425 8.40 -31.80 -9.13
N GLU A 426 7.67 -31.51 -10.22
CA GLU A 426 7.51 -32.42 -11.35
C GLU A 426 8.60 -32.26 -12.41
N THR A 427 9.04 -31.01 -12.67
CA THR A 427 9.99 -30.69 -13.75
C THR A 427 11.42 -30.43 -13.27
N ASP A 428 11.62 -30.16 -11.98
CA ASP A 428 12.88 -29.69 -11.37
C ASP A 428 13.34 -28.33 -11.93
N GLU A 429 12.45 -27.60 -12.62
CA GLU A 429 12.73 -26.26 -13.13
C GLU A 429 12.59 -25.20 -12.03
N GLU A 430 13.56 -24.30 -11.96
CA GLU A 430 13.56 -23.17 -11.04
C GLU A 430 12.89 -21.95 -11.68
N PHE A 431 12.01 -21.29 -10.93
CA PHE A 431 11.48 -19.97 -11.29
C PHE A 431 11.34 -19.08 -10.06
N GLN A 432 11.08 -17.80 -10.29
CA GLN A 432 10.93 -16.81 -9.23
C GLN A 432 9.61 -16.07 -9.35
N LEU A 433 9.00 -15.78 -8.20
CA LEU A 433 7.92 -14.79 -8.10
C LEU A 433 8.47 -13.53 -7.42
N ILE A 434 8.12 -12.37 -7.96
CA ILE A 434 8.57 -11.07 -7.48
C ILE A 434 7.36 -10.21 -7.14
N SER A 435 7.23 -9.87 -5.87
CA SER A 435 6.19 -8.95 -5.39
C SER A 435 6.70 -7.51 -5.48
N SER A 436 5.89 -6.60 -6.00
CA SER A 436 6.19 -5.16 -6.10
C SER A 436 4.93 -4.30 -5.90
N ASP A 437 5.11 -2.99 -5.90
CA ASP A 437 4.00 -2.02 -5.93
C ASP A 437 3.24 -2.00 -7.26
N GLY A 438 3.86 -2.51 -8.33
CA GLY A 438 3.25 -2.73 -9.64
C GLY A 438 2.79 -4.16 -9.87
N GLY A 439 2.47 -4.89 -8.79
CA GLY A 439 1.88 -6.23 -8.87
C GLY A 439 2.84 -7.39 -8.67
N LEU A 440 2.49 -8.53 -9.25
CA LEU A 440 3.23 -9.79 -9.18
C LEU A 440 3.87 -10.12 -10.52
N TYR A 441 5.15 -10.51 -10.47
CA TYR A 441 5.94 -10.88 -11.64
C TYR A 441 6.46 -12.30 -11.50
N ILE A 442 6.74 -12.92 -12.65
CA ILE A 442 7.42 -14.21 -12.76
C ILE A 442 8.71 -14.08 -13.56
N SER A 443 9.72 -14.88 -13.22
CA SER A 443 10.98 -15.02 -13.97
C SER A 443 11.41 -16.49 -13.99
N TYR A 444 11.97 -16.93 -15.12
CA TYR A 444 12.47 -18.30 -15.32
C TYR A 444 13.98 -18.34 -15.61
N ASP A 445 14.64 -17.18 -15.57
CA ASP A 445 16.03 -17.02 -16.01
C ASP A 445 16.87 -16.22 -15.01
N HIS A 446 16.50 -16.28 -13.73
CA HIS A 446 17.17 -15.59 -12.62
C HIS A 446 17.20 -14.07 -12.85
N PHE A 447 16.03 -13.50 -13.09
CA PHE A 447 15.77 -12.06 -13.25
C PHE A 447 16.44 -11.40 -14.46
N ASN A 448 16.97 -12.15 -15.42
CA ASN A 448 17.43 -11.58 -16.68
C ASN A 448 16.24 -11.03 -17.50
N SER A 449 15.08 -11.67 -17.37
CA SER A 449 13.79 -11.17 -17.80
C SER A 449 12.74 -11.40 -16.71
N VAL A 450 11.72 -10.54 -16.69
CA VAL A 450 10.55 -10.65 -15.81
C VAL A 450 9.29 -10.45 -16.64
N GLN A 451 8.19 -11.07 -16.21
CA GLN A 451 6.87 -10.91 -16.81
C GLN A 451 5.85 -10.56 -15.73
N ASN A 452 5.09 -9.48 -15.93
CA ASN A 452 4.00 -9.10 -15.04
C ASN A 452 2.77 -9.98 -15.29
N ILE A 453 2.33 -10.70 -14.27
CA ILE A 453 1.18 -11.62 -14.31
C ILE A 453 -0.05 -11.05 -13.59
N SER A 454 -0.10 -9.73 -13.44
CA SER A 454 -1.14 -9.01 -12.70
C SER A 454 -1.76 -7.82 -13.43
N LEU A 455 -1.51 -7.69 -14.73
CA LEU A 455 -2.08 -6.63 -15.57
C LEU A 455 -3.51 -6.89 -16.04
N SER A 456 -4.15 -7.96 -15.54
CA SER A 456 -5.56 -8.26 -15.79
C SER A 456 -6.09 -9.19 -14.70
N GLY A 457 -7.35 -9.01 -14.27
CA GLY A 457 -8.00 -9.90 -13.31
C GLY A 457 -7.69 -9.61 -11.83
N LEU A 458 -6.61 -8.88 -11.53
CA LEU A 458 -6.14 -8.63 -10.16
C LEU A 458 -6.47 -7.20 -9.71
N GLY A 459 -7.69 -6.99 -9.21
CA GLY A 459 -8.19 -5.70 -8.71
C GLY A 459 -7.56 -5.24 -7.40
N VAL A 460 -6.31 -4.75 -7.43
CA VAL A 460 -5.55 -4.35 -6.23
C VAL A 460 -5.07 -2.88 -6.24
N SER A 461 -5.56 -2.09 -7.19
CA SER A 461 -5.33 -0.63 -7.23
C SER A 461 -5.90 0.07 -5.99
N GLN A 462 -5.19 1.08 -5.48
CA GLN A 462 -5.61 1.87 -4.32
C GLN A 462 -5.97 3.29 -4.75
N TYR A 463 -7.20 3.72 -4.51
CA TYR A 463 -7.71 5.00 -4.97
C TYR A 463 -7.79 6.04 -3.85
N TYR A 464 -7.34 7.26 -4.17
CA TYR A 464 -7.55 8.45 -3.35
C TYR A 464 -8.85 9.16 -3.71
N SER A 465 -9.20 9.19 -5.00
CA SER A 465 -10.39 9.88 -5.50
C SER A 465 -10.95 9.21 -6.74
N THR A 466 -12.25 9.38 -6.97
CA THR A 466 -12.91 8.97 -8.21
C THR A 466 -13.88 10.04 -8.68
N TYR A 467 -14.08 10.15 -9.99
CA TYR A 467 -15.11 11.02 -10.57
C TYR A 467 -15.80 10.28 -11.72
N THR A 468 -17.13 10.28 -11.71
CA THR A 468 -17.93 9.81 -12.85
C THR A 468 -18.49 11.00 -13.62
N ALA A 469 -18.22 11.06 -14.92
CA ALA A 469 -18.74 12.09 -15.81
C ALA A 469 -20.28 12.10 -15.76
N ARG A 470 -20.84 13.31 -15.65
CA ARG A 470 -22.28 13.54 -15.55
C ARG A 470 -22.96 13.59 -16.91
N ASN A 471 -22.18 13.84 -17.97
CA ASN A 471 -22.65 13.80 -19.35
C ASN A 471 -22.41 12.42 -19.96
N GLU A 472 -23.25 12.02 -20.91
CA GLU A 472 -22.99 10.85 -21.74
C GLU A 472 -21.82 11.11 -22.73
N PRO A 473 -20.96 10.13 -22.99
CA PRO A 473 -20.90 8.84 -22.31
C PRO A 473 -20.20 8.97 -20.94
N HIS A 474 -20.79 8.39 -19.90
CA HIS A 474 -20.35 8.55 -18.51
C HIS A 474 -18.94 7.97 -18.29
N HIS A 475 -17.88 8.71 -18.57
CA HIS A 475 -16.51 8.31 -18.32
C HIS A 475 -16.25 8.20 -16.81
N VAL A 476 -15.30 7.34 -16.40
CA VAL A 476 -14.88 7.21 -15.01
C VAL A 476 -13.41 7.58 -14.91
N PHE A 477 -13.06 8.43 -13.95
CA PHE A 477 -11.69 8.86 -13.68
C PHE A 477 -11.32 8.48 -12.26
N ALA A 478 -10.07 8.13 -12.05
CA ALA A 478 -9.57 7.75 -10.74
C ALA A 478 -8.17 8.30 -10.49
N GLY A 479 -7.98 8.86 -9.30
CA GLY A 479 -6.68 9.24 -8.78
C GLY A 479 -6.21 8.14 -7.85
N SER A 480 -5.06 7.54 -8.14
CA SER A 480 -4.55 6.38 -7.41
C SER A 480 -3.22 6.65 -6.73
N GLN A 481 -2.88 5.77 -5.79
CA GLN A 481 -1.55 5.69 -5.19
C GLN A 481 -0.61 4.97 -6.15
N ASP A 482 0.56 5.57 -6.41
CA ASP A 482 1.66 5.10 -7.30
C ASP A 482 1.28 4.88 -8.78
N GLN A 483 0.08 4.36 -9.06
CA GLN A 483 -0.46 4.01 -10.37
C GLN A 483 -1.15 5.18 -11.07
N GLY A 484 -0.95 6.39 -10.61
CA GLY A 484 -1.22 7.56 -11.42
C GLY A 484 -2.67 8.03 -11.47
N PHE A 485 -2.88 8.99 -12.36
CA PHE A 485 -4.19 9.39 -12.82
C PHE A 485 -4.65 8.43 -13.92
N GLN A 486 -5.89 7.97 -13.79
CA GLN A 486 -6.46 6.90 -14.59
C GLN A 486 -7.79 7.34 -15.21
N ARG A 487 -8.08 6.90 -16.44
CA ARG A 487 -9.37 7.12 -17.09
C ARG A 487 -9.93 5.85 -17.73
N HIS A 488 -11.23 5.67 -17.61
CA HIS A 488 -12.03 4.72 -18.35
C HIS A 488 -12.99 5.51 -19.26
N LEU A 489 -12.76 5.44 -20.57
CA LEU A 489 -13.63 6.07 -21.55
C LEU A 489 -14.79 5.12 -21.89
N SER A 490 -15.92 5.30 -21.21
CA SER A 490 -17.15 4.54 -21.45
C SER A 490 -17.74 4.74 -22.85
N ASP A 491 -18.39 3.70 -23.37
CA ASP A 491 -19.27 3.73 -24.56
C ASP A 491 -20.76 3.89 -24.21
N GLY A 492 -21.12 4.15 -22.94
CA GLY A 492 -22.49 4.46 -22.51
C GLY A 492 -23.22 3.36 -21.73
N ALA A 493 -22.58 2.25 -21.39
CA ALA A 493 -23.07 1.25 -20.43
C ALA A 493 -21.91 0.64 -19.63
N TYR A 494 -22.20 0.21 -18.40
CA TYR A 494 -21.23 -0.51 -17.56
C TYR A 494 -21.76 -1.89 -17.22
N GLU A 495 -20.97 -2.92 -17.51
CA GLU A 495 -21.16 -4.25 -16.94
C GLU A 495 -19.93 -4.60 -16.12
N GLY A 496 -20.13 -4.89 -14.82
CA GLY A 496 -19.03 -5.33 -13.94
C GLY A 496 -17.86 -4.36 -13.80
N ILE A 497 -16.68 -4.95 -13.61
CA ILE A 497 -15.41 -4.26 -13.34
C ILE A 497 -14.95 -3.51 -14.59
N LEU A 498 -14.20 -2.41 -14.42
CA LEU A 498 -13.74 -1.57 -15.53
C LEU A 498 -12.24 -1.69 -15.75
N ASP A 499 -11.82 -1.57 -17.00
CA ASP A 499 -10.41 -1.37 -17.35
C ASP A 499 -10.10 0.12 -17.48
N PHE A 500 -8.93 0.53 -17.03
CA PHE A 500 -8.49 1.92 -17.03
C PHE A 500 -7.19 2.09 -17.81
N GLU A 501 -7.07 3.24 -18.46
CA GLU A 501 -5.82 3.76 -19.00
C GLU A 501 -5.14 4.60 -17.91
N GLN A 502 -3.89 4.27 -17.56
CA GLN A 502 -3.03 5.15 -16.77
C GLN A 502 -2.47 6.24 -17.70
N THR A 503 -2.92 7.48 -17.54
CA THR A 503 -2.48 8.58 -18.42
C THR A 503 -1.22 9.26 -17.90
N ILE A 504 -1.02 9.30 -16.59
CA ILE A 504 0.18 9.86 -15.94
C ILE A 504 0.45 9.09 -14.64
N SER A 505 1.71 8.71 -14.39
CA SER A 505 2.18 8.01 -13.18
C SER A 505 2.21 8.87 -11.91
N GLY A 506 2.11 8.24 -10.72
CA GLY A 506 2.31 8.88 -9.41
C GLY A 506 1.06 8.95 -8.54
N ASP A 507 1.06 9.82 -7.52
CA ASP A 507 -0.02 9.95 -6.54
C ASP A 507 -1.02 11.06 -6.93
N TYR A 508 -2.19 10.70 -7.43
CA TYR A 508 -3.21 11.69 -7.83
C TYR A 508 -4.45 11.65 -6.94
N GLY A 509 -4.90 12.83 -6.50
CA GLY A 509 -5.96 13.00 -5.51
C GLY A 509 -7.26 13.52 -6.10
N HIS A 510 -7.80 14.56 -5.46
CA HIS A 510 -9.14 15.11 -5.66
C HIS A 510 -9.44 15.41 -7.13
N ILE A 511 -10.49 14.79 -7.69
CA ILE A 511 -10.93 15.04 -9.07
C ILE A 511 -12.24 15.84 -9.08
N ILE A 512 -12.27 16.97 -9.78
CA ILE A 512 -13.47 17.82 -9.89
C ILE A 512 -13.70 18.30 -11.33
N SER A 513 -14.94 18.64 -11.67
CA SER A 513 -15.32 19.19 -12.97
C SER A 513 -16.51 20.14 -12.87
N GLY A 514 -16.52 21.18 -13.71
CA GLY A 514 -17.57 22.20 -13.78
C GLY A 514 -18.48 22.09 -14.99
N ASP A 515 -18.15 21.22 -15.95
CA ASP A 515 -18.87 21.04 -17.21
C ASP A 515 -19.40 19.61 -17.40
N GLY A 516 -19.44 18.84 -16.31
CA GLY A 516 -19.99 17.49 -16.29
C GLY A 516 -19.00 16.40 -16.71
N GLY A 517 -17.70 16.67 -16.65
CA GLY A 517 -16.63 15.71 -16.91
C GLY A 517 -15.94 15.87 -18.26
N THR A 518 -16.18 16.98 -18.98
CA THR A 518 -15.46 17.27 -20.23
C THR A 518 -14.06 17.79 -19.90
N SER A 519 -13.97 18.78 -19.02
CA SER A 519 -12.72 19.25 -18.43
C SER A 519 -12.61 18.81 -16.98
N LEU A 520 -11.38 18.57 -16.52
CA LEU A 520 -11.10 18.10 -15.16
C LEU A 520 -10.00 18.93 -14.51
N TRP A 521 -10.17 19.19 -13.22
CA TRP A 521 -9.05 19.50 -12.32
C TRP A 521 -8.73 18.29 -11.46
N THR A 522 -7.45 18.04 -11.26
CA THR A 522 -6.96 17.09 -10.25
C THR A 522 -5.68 17.62 -9.59
N ASP A 523 -5.30 17.06 -8.46
CA ASP A 523 -4.08 17.43 -7.76
C ASP A 523 -3.10 16.27 -7.59
N TYR A 524 -1.87 16.65 -7.28
CA TYR A 524 -0.72 15.80 -6.95
C TYR A 524 0.00 16.46 -5.76
N PRO A 525 0.80 15.73 -4.96
CA PRO A 525 1.68 16.31 -3.97
C PRO A 525 2.60 17.42 -4.50
N GLY A 526 2.15 18.67 -4.37
CA GLY A 526 2.90 19.86 -4.75
C GLY A 526 2.37 20.62 -5.96
N PHE A 527 1.35 20.15 -6.68
CA PHE A 527 0.74 20.91 -7.78
C PHE A 527 -0.73 20.53 -8.05
N ALA A 528 -1.48 21.45 -8.67
CA ALA A 528 -2.77 21.15 -9.29
C ALA A 528 -2.62 21.12 -10.82
N LEU A 529 -3.45 20.36 -11.50
CA LEU A 529 -3.44 20.26 -12.96
C LEU A 529 -4.84 20.34 -13.56
N TYR A 530 -4.88 20.73 -14.83
CA TYR A 530 -6.11 20.90 -15.60
C TYR A 530 -6.03 20.21 -16.96
N TYR A 531 -7.05 19.41 -17.26
CA TYR A 531 -7.34 18.88 -18.59
C TYR A 531 -8.49 19.67 -19.22
N PRO A 532 -8.31 20.30 -20.40
CA PRO A 532 -9.37 21.03 -21.06
C PRO A 532 -10.42 20.14 -21.75
N ASP A 533 -10.03 18.93 -22.16
CA ASP A 533 -10.90 17.92 -22.79
C ASP A 533 -10.31 16.52 -22.52
N ILE A 534 -10.67 15.92 -21.39
CA ILE A 534 -10.01 14.70 -20.91
C ILE A 534 -10.27 13.48 -21.81
N ALA A 535 -11.39 13.48 -22.55
CA ALA A 535 -11.75 12.36 -23.40
C ALA A 535 -11.02 12.38 -24.74
N ASN A 536 -10.68 13.56 -25.26
CA ASN A 536 -10.15 13.71 -26.62
C ASN A 536 -8.74 14.32 -26.69
N TYR A 537 -8.17 14.76 -25.56
CA TYR A 537 -6.89 15.45 -25.54
C TYR A 537 -6.07 15.17 -24.27
N ASP A 538 -4.86 14.65 -24.46
CA ASP A 538 -3.95 14.29 -23.36
C ASP A 538 -3.14 15.47 -22.84
N GLY A 539 -3.22 16.65 -23.47
CA GLY A 539 -2.48 17.81 -23.02
C GLY A 539 -3.11 18.43 -21.78
N TYR A 540 -2.29 18.68 -20.77
CA TYR A 540 -2.67 19.32 -19.51
C TYR A 540 -1.79 20.53 -19.22
N SER A 541 -2.18 21.31 -18.22
CA SER A 541 -1.34 22.36 -17.63
C SER A 541 -1.29 22.17 -16.13
N THR A 542 -0.14 22.45 -15.52
CA THR A 542 0.07 22.35 -14.08
C THR A 542 0.27 23.73 -13.46
N TRP A 543 -0.01 23.82 -12.16
CA TRP A 543 0.37 24.92 -11.30
C TRP A 543 0.98 24.37 -10.01
N ASP A 544 2.29 24.56 -9.86
CA ASP A 544 3.00 24.22 -8.64
C ASP A 544 2.47 25.07 -7.49
N PHE A 545 2.22 24.41 -6.35
CA PHE A 545 1.76 25.07 -5.15
C PHE A 545 2.78 26.09 -4.68
N GLN A 546 2.38 27.35 -4.69
CA GLN A 546 3.21 28.46 -4.23
C GLN A 546 2.97 28.72 -2.75
N GLY A 547 4.04 29.00 -2.01
CA GLY A 547 3.96 29.25 -0.57
C GLY A 547 3.96 27.97 0.25
N SER A 548 3.16 27.92 1.31
CA SER A 548 3.14 26.79 2.27
C SER A 548 1.76 26.64 2.91
N GLY A 549 1.56 25.57 3.68
CA GLY A 549 0.31 25.33 4.41
C GLY A 549 -0.75 24.57 3.62
N TYR A 550 -0.42 23.96 2.48
CA TYR A 550 -1.33 23.03 1.79
C TYR A 550 -1.39 21.69 2.52
N LEU A 551 -2.48 20.95 2.34
CA LEU A 551 -2.51 19.51 2.61
C LEU A 551 -1.63 18.78 1.58
N TRP A 552 -1.35 17.49 1.81
CA TRP A 552 -0.57 16.70 0.85
C TRP A 552 -1.31 16.56 -0.49
N LEU A 553 -2.61 16.24 -0.43
CA LEU A 553 -3.57 16.36 -1.52
C LEU A 553 -4.63 17.40 -1.09
N PRO A 554 -4.47 18.70 -1.45
CA PRO A 554 -5.39 19.74 -1.00
C PRO A 554 -6.78 19.66 -1.67
N PRO A 555 -7.86 19.91 -0.90
CA PRO A 555 -9.20 19.87 -1.45
C PRO A 555 -9.36 20.90 -2.57
N LEU A 556 -9.94 20.44 -3.67
CA LEU A 556 -10.30 21.26 -4.81
C LEU A 556 -11.80 21.55 -4.80
N MET A 557 -12.18 22.76 -5.20
CA MET A 557 -13.57 23.14 -5.41
C MET A 557 -13.71 23.91 -6.72
N ILE A 558 -14.66 23.49 -7.55
CA ILE A 558 -14.89 24.10 -8.86
C ILE A 558 -15.58 25.47 -8.73
N ASP A 559 -15.27 26.42 -9.61
CA ASP A 559 -16.07 27.66 -9.71
C ASP A 559 -17.49 27.36 -10.22
N PRO A 560 -18.52 28.01 -9.66
CA PRO A 560 -19.91 27.72 -10.02
C PRO A 560 -20.32 28.18 -11.44
N TYR A 561 -19.48 28.92 -12.16
CA TYR A 561 -19.79 29.42 -13.50
C TYR A 561 -18.75 29.06 -14.57
N GLN A 562 -17.49 28.85 -14.17
CA GLN A 562 -16.38 28.70 -15.10
C GLN A 562 -15.65 27.37 -14.87
N PRO A 563 -15.76 26.39 -15.78
CA PRO A 563 -15.09 25.09 -15.61
C PRO A 563 -13.55 25.19 -15.62
N ASN A 564 -13.01 26.24 -16.26
CA ASN A 564 -11.59 26.55 -16.29
C ASN A 564 -11.11 27.34 -15.05
N VAL A 565 -11.90 27.39 -13.97
CA VAL A 565 -11.55 28.04 -12.71
C VAL A 565 -11.81 27.08 -11.55
N SER A 566 -10.84 26.96 -10.66
CA SER A 566 -10.91 26.11 -9.47
C SER A 566 -10.35 26.86 -8.25
N TYR A 567 -10.60 26.31 -7.07
CA TYR A 567 -10.14 26.81 -5.78
C TYR A 567 -9.37 25.70 -5.05
N VAL A 568 -8.15 25.98 -4.64
CA VAL A 568 -7.28 25.07 -3.86
C VAL A 568 -7.30 25.47 -2.40
N GLY A 569 -7.58 24.52 -1.49
CA GLY A 569 -7.69 24.78 -0.06
C GLY A 569 -6.39 24.64 0.72
N GLY A 570 -6.19 25.52 1.70
CA GLY A 570 -5.34 25.27 2.87
C GLY A 570 -4.09 26.14 2.94
N GLY A 571 -3.40 26.28 1.82
CA GLY A 571 -2.18 27.09 1.72
C GLY A 571 -2.45 28.54 1.35
N GLY A 572 -1.48 29.16 0.70
CA GLY A 572 -1.62 30.44 0.03
C GLY A 572 -0.28 30.98 -0.45
N ILE A 573 -0.34 31.89 -1.41
CA ILE A 573 0.81 32.40 -2.15
C ILE A 573 1.62 33.36 -1.29
N SER A 574 0.93 34.30 -0.63
CA SER A 574 1.55 35.34 0.20
C SER A 574 1.43 35.07 1.71
N SER A 575 0.41 34.30 2.12
CA SER A 575 0.10 33.92 3.50
C SER A 575 -0.62 32.56 3.54
N GLN A 576 -0.75 31.95 4.71
CA GLN A 576 -1.36 30.62 4.88
C GLN A 576 -2.88 30.70 5.15
N HIS A 577 -3.58 29.57 5.03
CA HIS A 577 -5.01 29.42 5.34
C HIS A 577 -5.94 30.22 4.41
N HIS A 578 -5.58 30.30 3.14
CA HIS A 578 -6.41 30.89 2.11
C HIS A 578 -7.07 29.81 1.24
N MET A 579 -8.11 30.25 0.56
CA MET A 579 -8.58 29.60 -0.65
C MET A 579 -7.82 30.25 -1.82
N VAL A 580 -7.07 29.47 -2.59
CA VAL A 580 -6.30 29.98 -3.74
C VAL A 580 -7.12 29.77 -5.00
N LYS A 581 -7.53 30.88 -5.65
CA LYS A 581 -8.24 30.82 -6.92
C LYS A 581 -7.23 30.56 -8.04
N ILE A 582 -7.42 29.48 -8.77
CA ILE A 582 -6.63 29.13 -9.96
C ILE A 582 -7.49 29.25 -11.22
N THR A 583 -6.91 29.75 -12.31
CA THR A 583 -7.62 29.98 -13.58
C THR A 583 -6.76 29.51 -14.73
N TYR A 584 -7.27 28.57 -15.50
CA TYR A 584 -6.65 28.12 -16.73
C TYR A 584 -7.00 29.08 -17.89
N SER A 585 -5.97 29.61 -18.55
CA SER A 585 -6.09 30.40 -19.77
C SER A 585 -4.79 30.40 -20.56
N ASN A 586 -4.87 30.41 -21.90
CA ASN A 586 -3.69 30.44 -22.78
C ASN A 586 -2.65 29.34 -22.47
N ASN A 587 -3.10 28.10 -22.25
CA ASN A 587 -2.24 26.95 -21.89
C ASN A 587 -1.38 27.18 -20.64
N ASN A 588 -1.87 27.98 -19.70
CA ASN A 588 -1.21 28.25 -18.44
C ASN A 588 -2.25 28.38 -17.32
N ILE A 589 -1.83 28.13 -16.09
CA ILE A 589 -2.64 28.34 -14.89
C ILE A 589 -2.07 29.52 -14.12
N ILE A 590 -2.92 30.51 -13.84
CA ILE A 590 -2.60 31.64 -12.95
C ILE A 590 -3.31 31.45 -11.62
N ALA A 591 -2.68 31.91 -10.54
CA ALA A 591 -3.20 31.74 -9.18
C ALA A 591 -3.21 33.06 -8.42
N GLN A 592 -4.20 33.24 -7.55
CA GLN A 592 -4.30 34.38 -6.63
C GLN A 592 -4.98 33.96 -5.32
N ASP A 593 -4.50 34.51 -4.20
CA ASP A 593 -5.15 34.31 -2.90
C ASP A 593 -6.52 35.01 -2.89
N MET A 594 -7.55 34.32 -2.40
CA MET A 594 -8.79 34.96 -2.00
C MET A 594 -8.56 35.79 -0.73
N SER A 595 -9.29 36.90 -0.61
CA SER A 595 -9.06 37.89 0.46
C SER A 595 -9.36 37.41 1.87
N TYR A 596 -10.24 36.41 2.01
CA TYR A 596 -10.60 35.85 3.32
C TYR A 596 -9.54 34.85 3.77
N THR A 597 -9.06 35.00 5.01
CA THR A 597 -8.15 34.07 5.68
C THR A 597 -8.91 33.30 6.75
N PHE A 598 -8.72 31.98 6.79
CA PHE A 598 -9.28 31.12 7.82
C PHE A 598 -8.32 30.97 9.01
N ASP A 599 -8.85 30.56 10.15
CA ASP A 599 -8.03 30.41 11.37
C ASP A 599 -7.07 29.22 11.32
N ASP A 600 -7.28 28.29 10.37
CA ASP A 600 -6.50 27.06 10.21
C ASP A 600 -6.58 26.56 8.76
N ARG A 601 -5.77 25.56 8.42
CA ARG A 601 -5.72 24.94 7.10
C ARG A 601 -7.10 24.40 6.71
N ILE A 602 -7.55 24.79 5.53
CA ILE A 602 -8.79 24.30 4.92
C ILE A 602 -8.65 22.81 4.64
N SER A 603 -9.65 22.04 5.07
CA SER A 603 -9.72 20.59 4.90
C SER A 603 -10.86 20.15 3.97
N ALA A 604 -11.88 20.99 3.74
CA ALA A 604 -12.89 20.73 2.73
C ALA A 604 -13.53 22.05 2.30
N MET A 605 -13.98 22.10 1.05
CA MET A 605 -14.71 23.24 0.50
C MET A 605 -15.79 22.74 -0.45
N ALA A 606 -16.97 23.36 -0.40
CA ALA A 606 -18.05 23.09 -1.34
C ALA A 606 -18.96 24.31 -1.47
N TRP A 607 -19.76 24.37 -2.53
CA TRP A 607 -20.85 25.34 -2.68
C TRP A 607 -22.16 24.62 -2.99
N SER A 608 -23.29 25.24 -2.65
CA SER A 608 -24.60 24.60 -2.82
C SER A 608 -24.98 24.47 -4.30
N PRO A 609 -25.22 23.25 -4.82
CA PRO A 609 -25.63 23.06 -6.21
C PRO A 609 -27.00 23.69 -6.54
N VAL A 610 -27.79 24.05 -5.52
CA VAL A 610 -29.08 24.74 -5.66
C VAL A 610 -28.91 26.26 -5.76
N THR A 611 -27.87 26.82 -5.11
CA THR A 611 -27.55 28.26 -5.17
C THR A 611 -26.06 28.53 -4.96
N ASN A 612 -25.46 29.26 -5.88
CA ASN A 612 -24.07 29.72 -5.78
C ASN A 612 -23.81 30.77 -4.68
N HIS A 613 -24.84 31.23 -3.96
CA HIS A 613 -24.65 32.16 -2.84
C HIS A 613 -24.09 31.45 -1.61
N HIS A 614 -24.44 30.17 -1.40
CA HIS A 614 -24.00 29.40 -0.25
C HIS A 614 -22.70 28.65 -0.52
N TRP A 615 -21.63 29.06 0.17
CA TRP A 615 -20.34 28.38 0.15
C TRP A 615 -19.98 27.92 1.55
N TYR A 616 -19.27 26.81 1.65
CA TYR A 616 -18.96 26.12 2.88
C TYR A 616 -17.48 25.77 2.92
N VAL A 617 -16.87 25.95 4.09
CA VAL A 617 -15.47 25.61 4.34
C VAL A 617 -15.37 24.94 5.70
N SER A 618 -14.70 23.78 5.73
CA SER A 618 -14.25 23.13 6.96
C SER A 618 -12.74 23.27 7.05
N THR A 619 -12.22 23.49 8.26
CA THR A 619 -10.78 23.52 8.53
C THR A 619 -10.33 22.26 9.27
N GLU A 620 -9.03 22.01 9.33
CA GLU A 620 -8.48 20.78 9.91
C GLU A 620 -8.82 20.58 11.40
N ASN A 621 -8.94 21.67 12.15
CA ASN A 621 -9.37 21.68 13.55
C ASN A 621 -10.89 21.56 13.75
N GLY A 622 -11.64 21.19 12.70
CA GLY A 622 -13.08 20.96 12.77
C GLY A 622 -13.94 22.24 12.84
N LYS A 623 -13.37 23.45 12.69
CA LYS A 623 -14.20 24.65 12.55
C LYS A 623 -14.91 24.66 11.20
N PHE A 624 -16.14 25.17 11.20
CA PHE A 624 -16.95 25.33 10.01
C PHE A 624 -17.24 26.80 9.74
N TYR A 625 -17.26 27.15 8.46
CA TYR A 625 -17.53 28.48 7.95
C TYR A 625 -18.53 28.39 6.80
N TYR A 626 -19.46 29.34 6.75
CA TYR A 626 -20.39 29.49 5.64
C TYR A 626 -20.35 30.91 5.07
N SER A 627 -20.69 31.04 3.80
CA SER A 627 -20.82 32.32 3.10
C SER A 627 -22.17 32.39 2.43
N THR A 628 -22.79 33.57 2.41
CA THR A 628 -23.93 33.92 1.54
C THR A 628 -23.52 34.91 0.44
N THR A 629 -22.21 35.19 0.33
CA THR A 629 -21.62 36.22 -0.54
C THR A 629 -20.70 35.61 -1.60
N MET A 630 -20.99 34.38 -2.03
CA MET A 630 -20.22 33.67 -3.06
C MET A 630 -18.73 33.57 -2.70
N GLY A 631 -18.43 33.30 -1.43
CA GLY A 631 -17.06 33.14 -0.94
C GLY A 631 -16.27 34.44 -0.77
N GLN A 632 -16.87 35.62 -0.92
CA GLN A 632 -16.19 36.90 -0.66
C GLN A 632 -15.92 37.11 0.84
N ASN A 633 -16.90 36.78 1.68
CA ASN A 633 -16.79 36.83 3.14
C ASN A 633 -17.38 35.55 3.74
N PHE A 634 -16.80 35.07 4.83
CA PHE A 634 -17.29 33.91 5.57
C PHE A 634 -17.64 34.27 7.02
N THR A 635 -18.65 33.59 7.55
CA THR A 635 -19.05 33.60 8.95
C THR A 635 -18.71 32.24 9.56
N GLN A 636 -17.98 32.25 10.68
CA GLN A 636 -17.71 31.03 11.43
C GLN A 636 -18.94 30.60 12.23
N THR A 637 -19.28 29.32 12.19
CA THR A 637 -20.32 28.74 13.03
C THR A 637 -19.77 28.52 14.45
N SER A 638 -19.92 29.52 15.31
CA SER A 638 -19.29 29.55 16.64
C SER A 638 -19.81 28.50 17.63
N SER A 639 -21.03 28.01 17.43
CA SER A 639 -21.66 26.96 18.23
C SER A 639 -21.18 25.55 17.89
N PHE A 640 -20.32 25.42 16.87
CA PHE A 640 -19.99 24.15 16.27
C PHE A 640 -18.48 23.90 16.16
N THR A 641 -18.09 22.69 16.55
CA THR A 641 -16.83 22.06 16.17
C THR A 641 -17.19 20.68 15.66
N GLY A 642 -16.90 20.45 14.38
CA GLY A 642 -17.25 19.22 13.67
C GLY A 642 -16.23 18.11 13.82
N PRO A 643 -16.35 17.08 12.98
CA PRO A 643 -15.33 16.06 12.92
C PRO A 643 -14.06 16.72 12.37
N GLU A 644 -12.93 16.44 13.00
CA GLU A 644 -11.65 16.90 12.48
C GLU A 644 -11.29 16.16 11.18
N SER A 645 -10.32 16.65 10.41
CA SER A 645 -10.04 16.11 9.08
C SER A 645 -9.03 14.97 9.07
N HIS A 646 -9.07 14.17 8.00
CA HIS A 646 -7.94 13.34 7.60
C HIS A 646 -6.81 14.24 7.08
N TYR A 647 -5.59 14.07 7.56
CA TYR A 647 -4.46 14.94 7.18
C TYR A 647 -4.10 14.89 5.69
N PHE A 648 -4.31 13.76 5.01
CA PHE A 648 -3.92 13.64 3.61
C PHE A 648 -4.94 14.23 2.64
N TYR A 649 -6.21 13.98 2.92
CA TYR A 649 -7.34 14.14 1.98
C TYR A 649 -8.43 15.08 2.52
N GLY A 650 -8.27 15.55 3.77
CA GLY A 650 -9.19 16.50 4.37
C GLY A 650 -10.42 15.89 5.04
N SER A 651 -11.45 16.71 5.20
CA SER A 651 -12.81 16.28 5.61
C SER A 651 -13.69 16.24 4.37
N THR A 652 -14.98 15.95 4.51
CA THR A 652 -15.92 16.00 3.38
C THR A 652 -17.13 16.89 3.70
N ILE A 653 -17.58 17.66 2.71
CA ILE A 653 -18.79 18.48 2.78
C ILE A 653 -19.66 18.07 1.60
N LEU A 654 -20.88 17.65 1.89
CA LEU A 654 -21.90 17.31 0.89
C LEU A 654 -23.06 18.30 1.01
N PRO A 655 -23.10 19.37 0.21
CA PRO A 655 -24.29 20.21 0.08
C PRO A 655 -25.42 19.44 -0.59
N SER A 656 -26.65 19.64 -0.13
CA SER A 656 -27.81 18.96 -0.71
C SER A 656 -28.05 19.38 -2.16
N PRO A 657 -28.35 18.43 -3.07
CA PRO A 657 -28.79 18.72 -4.43
C PRO A 657 -30.25 19.22 -4.51
N ALA A 658 -31.03 19.12 -3.43
CA ALA A 658 -32.46 19.39 -3.41
C ALA A 658 -32.87 20.57 -2.50
N ASP A 659 -32.05 20.94 -1.52
CA ASP A 659 -32.35 21.96 -0.51
C ASP A 659 -31.12 22.85 -0.26
N HIS A 660 -31.22 24.14 -0.61
CA HIS A 660 -30.09 25.07 -0.50
C HIS A 660 -29.63 25.36 0.93
N GLN A 661 -30.39 24.98 1.95
CA GLN A 661 -30.01 25.15 3.36
C GLN A 661 -29.46 23.86 3.97
N ARG A 662 -29.49 22.74 3.25
CA ARG A 662 -29.09 21.45 3.79
C ARG A 662 -27.66 21.12 3.40
N VAL A 663 -26.86 20.75 4.39
CA VAL A 663 -25.47 20.35 4.18
C VAL A 663 -25.08 19.27 5.20
N TYR A 664 -24.40 18.24 4.71
CA TYR A 664 -23.79 17.20 5.52
C TYR A 664 -22.30 17.40 5.57
N ILE A 665 -21.69 17.03 6.68
CA ILE A 665 -20.25 17.04 6.86
C ILE A 665 -19.79 15.72 7.44
N GLY A 666 -18.68 15.20 6.94
CA GLY A 666 -18.06 13.96 7.40
C GLY A 666 -16.56 14.16 7.67
N GLY A 667 -15.99 13.31 8.52
CA GLY A 667 -14.57 13.36 8.84
C GLY A 667 -14.21 12.36 9.93
N SER A 668 -13.24 12.71 10.77
CA SER A 668 -12.77 11.89 11.89
C SER A 668 -13.81 11.77 13.01
N GLY A 669 -14.58 10.69 12.98
CA GLY A 669 -15.68 10.38 13.92
C GLY A 669 -15.28 9.55 15.14
N TYR A 670 -14.01 9.55 15.54
CA TYR A 670 -13.56 8.73 16.68
C TYR A 670 -13.94 9.32 18.04
N SER A 671 -13.98 10.65 18.14
CA SER A 671 -14.26 11.38 19.39
C SER A 671 -15.54 12.23 19.32
N ASN A 672 -16.18 12.23 18.16
CA ASN A 672 -17.35 13.01 17.79
C ASN A 672 -18.18 12.18 16.79
N PRO A 673 -19.46 12.50 16.55
CA PRO A 673 -20.20 11.96 15.41
C PRO A 673 -19.39 11.98 14.11
N ALA A 674 -19.42 10.87 13.36
CA ALA A 674 -18.70 10.76 12.10
C ALA A 674 -19.32 11.61 10.99
N VAL A 675 -20.62 11.89 11.11
CA VAL A 675 -21.39 12.72 10.17
C VAL A 675 -22.29 13.68 10.95
N TYR A 676 -22.42 14.91 10.48
CA TYR A 676 -23.38 15.90 10.98
C TYR A 676 -24.24 16.46 9.85
N LEU A 677 -25.39 17.02 10.22
CA LEU A 677 -26.37 17.63 9.33
C LEU A 677 -26.71 19.04 9.81
N SER A 678 -26.71 19.99 8.90
CA SER A 678 -27.34 21.31 9.06
C SER A 678 -28.52 21.43 8.09
N THR A 679 -29.61 22.07 8.54
CA THR A 679 -30.80 22.38 7.74
C THR A 679 -31.06 23.88 7.62
N ASP A 680 -30.10 24.70 8.03
CA ASP A 680 -30.18 26.16 8.13
C ASP A 680 -28.96 26.86 7.50
N GLY A 681 -28.38 26.25 6.46
CA GLY A 681 -27.28 26.85 5.69
C GLY A 681 -25.93 26.81 6.40
N GLY A 682 -25.76 25.92 7.39
CA GLY A 682 -24.53 25.77 8.17
C GLY A 682 -24.49 26.59 9.46
N GLU A 683 -25.58 27.26 9.84
CA GLU A 683 -25.68 28.05 11.07
C GLU A 683 -25.73 27.17 12.33
N THR A 684 -26.35 25.99 12.25
CA THR A 684 -26.35 24.99 13.32
C THR A 684 -26.24 23.57 12.76
N PHE A 685 -25.73 22.64 13.59
CA PHE A 685 -25.54 21.24 13.21
C PHE A 685 -26.08 20.29 14.29
N SER A 686 -26.59 19.16 13.84
CA SER A 686 -26.95 17.99 14.66
C SER A 686 -26.21 16.74 14.18
N SER A 687 -25.99 15.77 15.06
CA SER A 687 -25.36 14.50 14.70
C SER A 687 -26.22 13.70 13.72
N PHE A 688 -25.58 13.05 12.74
CA PHE A 688 -26.21 12.26 11.68
C PHE A 688 -25.48 10.91 11.47
N ASP A 689 -25.14 10.24 12.56
CA ASP A 689 -24.29 9.05 12.59
C ASP A 689 -25.01 7.80 13.16
N GLN A 690 -26.35 7.83 13.26
CA GLN A 690 -27.11 6.73 13.84
C GLN A 690 -26.89 5.42 13.04
N GLY A 691 -26.28 4.43 13.69
CA GLY A 691 -25.98 3.13 13.09
C GLY A 691 -24.58 3.04 12.45
N LEU A 692 -23.86 4.17 12.33
CA LEU A 692 -22.45 4.19 11.96
C LEU A 692 -21.58 3.97 13.21
N PRO A 693 -20.53 3.14 13.13
CA PRO A 693 -19.54 3.07 14.20
C PRO A 693 -18.72 4.37 14.25
N ASN A 694 -18.08 4.64 15.39
CA ASN A 694 -17.08 5.70 15.48
C ASN A 694 -15.90 5.37 14.55
N THR A 695 -15.82 6.07 13.43
CA THR A 695 -14.90 5.79 12.33
C THR A 695 -14.60 7.05 11.55
N LEU A 696 -13.65 6.97 10.63
CA LEU A 696 -13.36 8.04 9.68
C LEU A 696 -14.33 7.98 8.50
N VAL A 697 -14.83 9.12 8.03
CA VAL A 697 -15.57 9.24 6.77
C VAL A 697 -14.73 10.03 5.78
N TYR A 698 -14.34 9.40 4.69
CA TYR A 698 -13.52 9.98 3.63
C TYR A 698 -14.35 10.82 2.64
N GLU A 699 -15.53 10.33 2.28
CA GLU A 699 -16.40 10.96 1.28
C GLU A 699 -17.87 10.65 1.54
N LEU A 700 -18.73 11.60 1.19
CA LEU A 700 -20.17 11.48 1.22
C LEU A 700 -20.75 11.68 -0.19
N ALA A 701 -21.69 10.82 -0.57
CA ALA A 701 -22.49 10.97 -1.78
C ALA A 701 -23.97 10.73 -1.48
N CYS A 702 -24.88 11.23 -2.31
CA CYS A 702 -26.31 11.00 -2.13
C CYS A 702 -27.03 10.79 -3.47
N LEU A 703 -28.21 10.17 -3.39
CA LEU A 703 -29.16 10.20 -4.50
C LEU A 703 -29.66 11.64 -4.72
N PRO A 704 -30.11 12.01 -5.93
CA PRO A 704 -30.60 13.36 -6.21
C PRO A 704 -31.75 13.84 -5.31
N ASP A 705 -32.55 12.90 -4.77
CA ASP A 705 -33.64 13.18 -3.83
C ASP A 705 -33.25 13.02 -2.35
N GLU A 706 -31.98 12.69 -2.08
CA GLU A 706 -31.41 12.42 -0.75
C GLU A 706 -32.09 11.29 0.03
N SER A 707 -32.80 10.38 -0.65
CA SER A 707 -33.41 9.20 -0.01
C SER A 707 -32.37 8.22 0.55
N ILE A 708 -31.15 8.23 -0.01
CA ILE A 708 -30.00 7.45 0.44
C ILE A 708 -28.75 8.34 0.42
N ILE A 709 -27.94 8.22 1.47
CA ILE A 709 -26.61 8.83 1.59
C ILE A 709 -25.61 7.69 1.77
N PHE A 710 -24.52 7.76 1.01
CA PHE A 710 -23.40 6.83 1.05
C PHE A 710 -22.22 7.50 1.77
N ALA A 711 -21.56 6.75 2.66
CA ALA A 711 -20.36 7.19 3.35
C ALA A 711 -19.24 6.18 3.11
N ALA A 712 -18.12 6.65 2.54
CA ALA A 712 -16.89 5.87 2.43
C ALA A 712 -16.11 5.93 3.76
N THR A 713 -15.75 4.77 4.33
CA THR A 713 -15.15 4.64 5.68
C THR A 713 -13.96 3.72 5.72
#